data_AF-A0A7X0VDA1-F1
#
_entry.id   AF-A0A7X0VDA1-F1
#
_cell.length_a   1.000
_cell.length_b   1.000
_cell.length_c   1.000
_cell.angle_alpha   90.00
_cell.angle_beta   90.00
_cell.angle_gamma   90.00
#
_symmetry.space_group_name_H-M   'P 1'
#
loop_
_entity.id
_entity.type
_entity.pdbx_description
1 polymer ?
#
loop_
_entity_poly.entity_id
_entity_poly.type
_entity_poly.pdbx_seq_one_letter_code
_entity_poly.pdbx_strand_id
1 'polypeptide(L)'
;MEDYRRKTPEEMLHAIFKLHRGRLKIYIGAVGGAGKTYHMLREGHALKAQGVDVVTCAVSTMRRPETMAQLEGLERIPSIHWLRDGEERKDLAMEAILARNPEVVLVDGLAHRNRPDAANPTRLGDIRQLIGRGISVLTTVNVYEIEGVTELAQKLTGIETRETVSAEAVEGADEVRLIDVSPETILKRLDEGHLCNLKDADAKRMRRGQLGKLRELALRMMAEDVNDSLERHRESEGLVGPSGATERILVSAQYHWNGSIYIRRGQQIARRLNGELLVVSFANAAKPLAKEAAAFKRSVMKLADKVNARFEELPMPGRRRLAGALVGYAVRQGATRIVLGHSKMSRWQEWRKGSIVNGVLRKIEGVDVFFVADRADQEGERILPTRTRGEPAIPYKRLSEQEVERKIGRIRRGRFKVYVGAAPGVGKTYAMLREGNDMLRKGIDAVIGLLETHGREETRAQIGALPLLEQATVAYRGTSLEEMDVPAILARNPEVVLIDELAHTNVPGSRNKKRYEDVLEILEAGISVVSTVNVQHLESLNDAVEQITGVRVRETVPDRMLRLADEVELIDVAPKALQERMREGKIYAMEKVEQALGHFFRTGNLIALRELALREIADDVDERLEAWERNGSLRGGWGRRESIFVAVTTSENAERLIRRGFRIAHRLKAEWRAVYAHAGPALPASDERRLEALAELTNRLGGRFETLRVPSRRQVPQTLLSRANACRSTQLILGQPGRGWRILPFRRSAVKAILRDGRHMDVLVVADLRR
;
A
#
# COMPACT_ATOMS: atom_id res chain seq x y z
N MET A 1 -23.89 -11.93 -17.90
CA MET A 1 -24.94 -11.66 -18.92
C MET A 1 -24.45 -10.74 -20.03
N GLU A 2 -23.35 -9.97 -19.87
CA GLU A 2 -22.78 -9.15 -20.95
C GLU A 2 -21.97 -9.93 -22.01
N ASP A 3 -21.42 -11.11 -21.69
CA ASP A 3 -20.71 -11.95 -22.69
C ASP A 3 -21.60 -12.42 -23.85
N TYR A 4 -22.92 -12.28 -23.73
CA TYR A 4 -23.90 -12.61 -24.77
C TYR A 4 -24.38 -11.38 -25.56
N ARG A 5 -23.93 -10.17 -25.21
CA ARG A 5 -24.28 -8.94 -25.95
C ARG A 5 -23.44 -8.86 -27.23
N ARG A 6 -24.11 -8.72 -28.37
CA ARG A 6 -23.46 -8.51 -29.66
C ARG A 6 -22.66 -7.20 -29.62
N LYS A 7 -21.35 -7.29 -29.84
CA LYS A 7 -20.45 -6.12 -29.91
C LYS A 7 -20.93 -5.17 -31.02
N THR A 8 -20.84 -3.87 -30.79
CA THR A 8 -21.13 -2.87 -31.84
C THR A 8 -20.06 -2.94 -32.96
N PRO A 9 -20.35 -2.44 -34.18
CA PRO A 9 -19.35 -2.35 -35.24
C PRO A 9 -18.09 -1.60 -34.81
N GLU A 10 -18.23 -0.55 -34.01
CA GLU A 10 -17.12 0.22 -33.44
C GLU A 10 -16.31 -0.60 -32.42
N GLU A 11 -16.98 -1.34 -31.53
CA GLU A 11 -16.33 -2.25 -30.59
C GLU A 11 -15.62 -3.41 -31.31
N MET A 12 -16.18 -3.92 -32.40
CA MET A 12 -15.55 -4.93 -33.25
C MET A 12 -14.32 -4.38 -33.97
N LEU A 13 -14.42 -3.20 -34.60
CA LEU A 13 -13.28 -2.52 -35.23
C LEU A 13 -12.17 -2.22 -34.22
N HIS A 14 -12.53 -1.78 -33.01
CA HIS A 14 -11.57 -1.54 -31.93
C HIS A 14 -10.91 -2.85 -31.46
N ALA A 15 -11.66 -3.95 -31.35
CA ALA A 15 -11.12 -5.26 -31.00
C ALA A 15 -10.20 -5.82 -32.09
N ILE A 16 -10.57 -5.67 -33.37
CA ILE A 16 -9.76 -6.07 -34.53
C ILE A 16 -8.47 -5.23 -34.58
N PHE A 17 -8.57 -3.92 -34.40
CA PHE A 17 -7.41 -3.03 -34.30
C PHE A 17 -6.48 -3.45 -33.15
N LYS A 18 -7.03 -3.83 -31.99
CA LYS A 18 -6.26 -4.36 -30.86
C LYS A 18 -5.56 -5.70 -31.13
N LEU A 19 -6.07 -6.52 -32.06
CA LEU A 19 -5.43 -7.77 -32.45
C LEU A 19 -4.21 -7.56 -33.35
N HIS A 20 -4.24 -6.51 -34.19
CA HIS A 20 -3.16 -6.21 -35.15
C HIS A 20 -2.11 -5.21 -34.65
N ARG A 21 -2.36 -4.52 -33.53
CA ARG A 21 -1.38 -3.60 -32.93
C ARG A 21 -0.36 -4.35 -32.06
N GLY A 22 0.87 -3.85 -32.05
CA GLY A 22 1.89 -4.31 -31.11
C GLY A 22 1.51 -3.97 -29.66
N ARG A 23 2.19 -4.59 -28.69
CA ARG A 23 1.98 -4.32 -27.26
C ARG A 23 3.08 -3.45 -26.69
N LEU A 24 2.73 -2.55 -25.76
CA LEU A 24 3.69 -1.78 -24.98
C LEU A 24 3.81 -2.33 -23.57
N LYS A 25 5.03 -2.72 -23.18
CA LYS A 25 5.38 -3.09 -21.81
C LYS A 25 6.41 -2.15 -21.23
N ILE A 26 6.14 -1.60 -20.05
CA ILE A 26 7.00 -0.61 -19.40
C ILE A 26 7.53 -1.15 -18.07
N TYR A 27 8.85 -1.14 -17.89
CA TYR A 27 9.49 -1.35 -16.60
C TYR A 27 9.79 -0.01 -15.92
N ILE A 28 9.21 0.19 -14.75
CA ILE A 28 9.38 1.39 -13.94
C ILE A 28 10.31 1.08 -12.78
N GLY A 29 11.12 2.06 -12.37
CA GLY A 29 11.96 1.94 -11.19
C GLY A 29 12.20 3.30 -10.57
N ALA A 30 12.51 3.31 -9.28
CA ALA A 30 12.74 4.53 -8.52
C ALA A 30 13.90 5.37 -9.07
N VAL A 31 14.98 4.69 -9.52
CA VAL A 31 16.22 5.32 -9.98
C VAL A 31 16.94 4.52 -11.07
N GLY A 32 17.91 5.17 -11.72
CA GLY A 32 18.93 4.51 -12.53
C GLY A 32 19.68 3.46 -11.71
N GLY A 33 19.93 2.28 -12.29
CA GLY A 33 20.62 1.19 -11.59
C GLY A 33 19.73 0.26 -10.74
N ALA A 34 18.43 0.52 -10.65
CA ALA A 34 17.46 -0.39 -10.03
C ALA A 34 17.42 -1.78 -10.70
N GLY A 35 17.91 -1.92 -11.94
CA GLY A 35 17.93 -3.20 -12.67
C GLY A 35 16.83 -3.35 -13.71
N LYS A 36 16.14 -2.25 -14.07
CA LYS A 36 15.11 -2.23 -15.12
C LYS A 36 15.58 -2.89 -16.43
N THR A 37 16.73 -2.46 -16.95
CA THR A 37 17.33 -2.99 -18.17
C THR A 37 17.66 -4.48 -18.06
N TYR A 38 18.21 -4.92 -16.92
CA TYR A 38 18.49 -6.35 -16.67
C TYR A 38 17.21 -7.19 -16.74
N HIS A 39 16.13 -6.73 -16.09
CA HIS A 39 14.84 -7.42 -16.12
C HIS A 39 14.21 -7.45 -17.52
N MET A 40 14.33 -6.35 -18.27
CA MET A 40 13.87 -6.26 -19.66
C MET A 40 14.60 -7.24 -20.58
N LEU A 41 15.94 -7.27 -20.53
CA LEU A 41 16.75 -8.18 -21.36
C LEU A 41 16.47 -9.65 -21.02
N ARG A 42 16.31 -9.97 -19.73
CA ARG A 42 15.97 -11.32 -19.30
C ARG A 42 14.61 -11.78 -19.82
N GLU A 43 13.62 -10.88 -19.83
CA GLU A 43 12.32 -11.19 -20.44
C GLU A 43 12.44 -11.37 -21.96
N GLY A 44 13.30 -10.57 -22.62
CA GLY A 44 13.67 -10.78 -24.01
C GLY A 44 14.24 -12.19 -24.29
N HIS A 45 15.13 -12.69 -23.43
CA HIS A 45 15.63 -14.06 -23.52
C HIS A 45 14.55 -15.11 -23.32
N ALA A 46 13.64 -14.90 -22.37
CA ALA A 46 12.53 -15.82 -22.14
C ALA A 46 11.59 -15.88 -23.36
N LEU A 47 11.31 -14.74 -23.99
CA LEU A 47 10.52 -14.66 -25.23
C LEU A 47 11.24 -15.34 -26.39
N LYS A 48 12.54 -15.09 -26.55
CA LYS A 48 13.36 -15.76 -27.57
C LYS A 48 13.40 -17.27 -27.39
N ALA A 49 13.50 -17.77 -26.16
CA ALA A 49 13.46 -19.19 -25.85
C ALA A 49 12.09 -19.83 -26.17
N GLN A 50 11.01 -19.03 -26.20
CA GLN A 50 9.68 -19.44 -26.66
C GLN A 50 9.50 -19.34 -28.18
N GLY A 51 10.54 -18.95 -28.92
CA GLY A 51 10.52 -18.82 -30.37
C GLY A 51 10.08 -17.45 -30.90
N VAL A 52 9.93 -16.43 -30.03
CA VAL A 52 9.58 -15.06 -30.44
C VAL A 52 10.79 -14.36 -31.03
N ASP A 53 10.60 -13.62 -32.14
CA ASP A 53 11.66 -12.83 -32.77
C ASP A 53 11.93 -11.52 -32.00
N VAL A 54 13.02 -11.50 -31.24
CA VAL A 54 13.38 -10.41 -30.33
C VAL A 54 14.68 -9.73 -30.78
N VAL A 55 14.63 -8.41 -30.93
CA VAL A 55 15.80 -7.57 -31.21
C VAL A 55 16.00 -6.50 -30.15
N THR A 56 17.24 -6.01 -30.02
CA THR A 56 17.62 -4.91 -29.13
C THR A 56 18.02 -3.68 -29.95
N CYS A 57 17.58 -2.50 -29.53
CA CYS A 57 18.03 -1.22 -30.10
C CYS A 57 18.11 -0.15 -29.01
N ALA A 58 19.18 0.66 -29.02
CA ALA A 58 19.40 1.73 -28.05
C ALA A 58 19.37 1.29 -26.55
N VAL A 59 19.82 0.07 -26.25
CA VAL A 59 19.97 -0.44 -24.88
C VAL A 59 21.25 0.10 -24.23
N SER A 60 21.16 0.53 -22.97
CA SER A 60 22.30 1.02 -22.17
C SER A 60 22.61 0.04 -21.04
N THR A 61 23.68 -0.74 -21.20
CA THR A 61 24.09 -1.74 -20.19
C THR A 61 24.86 -1.13 -19.01
N MET A 62 25.18 0.18 -19.05
CA MET A 62 26.02 0.87 -18.06
C MET A 62 27.31 0.09 -17.70
N ARG A 63 27.85 -0.70 -18.64
CA ARG A 63 29.01 -1.59 -18.46
C ARG A 63 28.90 -2.59 -17.30
N ARG A 64 27.68 -2.96 -16.88
CA ARG A 64 27.49 -3.99 -15.86
C ARG A 64 27.76 -5.38 -16.43
N PRO A 65 28.68 -6.18 -15.86
CA PRO A 65 29.02 -7.50 -16.39
C PRO A 65 27.79 -8.40 -16.54
N GLU A 66 26.95 -8.46 -15.51
CA GLU A 66 25.71 -9.26 -15.51
C GLU A 66 24.72 -8.80 -16.57
N THR A 67 24.59 -7.49 -16.82
CA THR A 67 23.68 -6.94 -17.83
C THR A 67 24.25 -7.07 -19.24
N MET A 68 25.58 -6.99 -19.39
CA MET A 68 26.28 -7.26 -20.64
C MET A 68 26.13 -8.73 -21.05
N ALA A 69 26.28 -9.66 -20.11
CA ALA A 69 26.04 -11.08 -20.35
C ALA A 69 24.59 -11.35 -20.79
N GLN A 70 23.61 -10.57 -20.31
CA GLN A 70 22.22 -10.67 -20.80
C GLN A 70 22.04 -10.03 -22.19
N LEU A 71 22.94 -9.16 -22.64
CA LEU A 71 22.89 -8.64 -24.00
C LEU A 71 23.42 -9.68 -25.01
N GLU A 72 24.36 -10.53 -24.57
CA GLU A 72 24.89 -11.64 -25.36
C GLU A 72 23.75 -12.61 -25.71
N GLY A 73 23.65 -12.97 -26.99
CA GLY A 73 22.62 -13.88 -27.49
C GLY A 73 21.32 -13.22 -27.97
N LEU A 74 21.14 -11.91 -27.85
CA LEU A 74 20.04 -11.18 -28.51
C LEU A 74 20.55 -10.46 -29.78
N GLU A 75 19.74 -10.46 -30.85
CA GLU A 75 20.08 -9.73 -32.08
C GLU A 75 20.09 -8.22 -31.76
N ARG A 76 21.06 -7.48 -32.29
CA ARG A 76 21.21 -6.04 -32.03
C ARG A 76 21.13 -5.25 -33.32
N ILE A 77 20.14 -4.37 -33.39
CA ILE A 77 20.05 -3.34 -34.42
C ILE A 77 20.88 -2.14 -33.96
N PRO A 78 21.84 -1.65 -34.78
CA PRO A 78 22.64 -0.47 -34.44
C PRO A 78 21.77 0.76 -34.16
N SER A 79 21.97 1.40 -33.00
CA SER A 79 21.34 2.68 -32.68
C SER A 79 22.03 3.83 -33.39
N ILE A 80 21.32 4.95 -33.57
CA ILE A 80 21.91 6.18 -34.11
C ILE A 80 22.51 6.98 -32.95
N HIS A 81 23.82 7.22 -32.99
CA HIS A 81 24.53 7.93 -31.92
C HIS A 81 24.70 9.40 -32.28
N TRP A 82 24.44 10.30 -31.33
CA TRP A 82 24.61 11.75 -31.50
C TRP A 82 25.01 12.40 -30.19
N LEU A 83 25.50 13.65 -30.25
CA LEU A 83 25.99 14.38 -29.08
C LEU A 83 25.05 15.53 -28.73
N ARG A 84 24.70 15.65 -27.45
CA ARG A 84 23.99 16.79 -26.88
C ARG A 84 24.70 17.26 -25.62
N ASP A 85 25.08 18.53 -25.57
CA ASP A 85 25.79 19.12 -24.42
C ASP A 85 27.04 18.31 -23.98
N GLY A 86 27.72 17.65 -24.93
CA GLY A 86 28.88 16.78 -24.66
C GLY A 86 28.56 15.36 -24.19
N GLU A 87 27.28 14.97 -24.10
CA GLU A 87 26.84 13.62 -23.75
C GLU A 87 26.45 12.82 -25.01
N GLU A 88 26.94 11.57 -25.11
CA GLU A 88 26.50 10.63 -26.15
C GLU A 88 25.06 10.18 -25.88
N ARG A 89 24.20 10.39 -26.88
CA ARG A 89 22.79 10.02 -26.91
C ARG A 89 22.58 8.98 -28.00
N LYS A 90 21.63 8.08 -27.80
CA LYS A 90 21.32 6.98 -28.72
C LYS A 90 19.86 7.09 -29.10
N ASP A 91 19.55 7.14 -30.39
CA ASP A 91 18.21 7.11 -30.96
C ASP A 91 17.92 5.75 -31.59
N LEU A 92 16.62 5.47 -31.79
CA LEU A 92 16.20 4.28 -32.52
C LEU A 92 16.49 4.44 -34.01
N ALA A 93 17.06 3.41 -34.62
CA ALA A 93 17.20 3.33 -36.07
C ALA A 93 15.87 2.86 -36.69
N MET A 94 14.89 3.76 -36.74
CA MET A 94 13.50 3.42 -37.11
C MET A 94 13.38 2.73 -38.47
N GLU A 95 14.12 3.20 -39.48
CA GLU A 95 14.11 2.58 -40.82
C GLU A 95 14.64 1.14 -40.77
N ALA A 96 15.72 0.89 -40.03
CA ALA A 96 16.32 -0.44 -39.90
C ALA A 96 15.39 -1.39 -39.13
N ILE A 97 14.74 -0.91 -38.06
CA ILE A 97 13.79 -1.71 -37.27
C ILE A 97 12.58 -2.09 -38.13
N LEU A 98 12.00 -1.13 -38.85
CA LEU A 98 10.83 -1.37 -39.70
C LEU A 98 11.16 -2.27 -40.89
N ALA A 99 12.36 -2.16 -41.46
CA ALA A 99 12.82 -3.06 -42.53
C ALA A 99 13.05 -4.49 -42.02
N ARG A 100 13.57 -4.66 -40.79
CA ARG A 100 13.77 -5.97 -40.16
C ARG A 100 12.46 -6.63 -39.68
N ASN A 101 11.46 -5.82 -39.35
CA ASN A 101 10.12 -6.23 -38.91
C ASN A 101 10.11 -7.34 -37.82
N PRO A 102 10.77 -7.13 -36.67
CA PRO A 102 10.78 -8.08 -35.56
C PRO A 102 9.41 -8.14 -34.85
N GLU A 103 9.14 -9.20 -34.11
CA GLU A 103 7.94 -9.29 -33.26
C GLU A 103 8.07 -8.39 -32.02
N VAL A 104 9.27 -8.32 -31.44
CA VAL A 104 9.55 -7.56 -30.21
C VAL A 104 10.85 -6.75 -30.32
N VAL A 105 10.80 -5.48 -29.91
CA VAL A 105 11.98 -4.61 -29.76
C VAL A 105 12.18 -4.23 -28.30
N LEU A 106 13.38 -4.44 -27.78
CA LEU A 106 13.80 -3.99 -26.45
C LEU A 106 14.52 -2.66 -26.55
N VAL A 107 14.06 -1.66 -25.79
CA VAL A 107 14.54 -0.27 -25.85
C VAL A 107 14.72 0.30 -24.44
N ASP A 108 15.79 1.03 -24.14
CA ASP A 108 15.89 1.75 -22.86
C ASP A 108 15.35 3.19 -22.94
N GLY A 109 14.85 3.71 -21.83
CA GLY A 109 14.64 5.15 -21.63
C GLY A 109 13.49 5.77 -22.40
N LEU A 110 12.24 5.45 -22.04
CA LEU A 110 11.01 5.95 -22.67
C LEU A 110 10.92 7.47 -22.79
N ALA A 111 11.42 8.21 -21.79
CA ALA A 111 11.36 9.68 -21.74
C ALA A 111 12.37 10.36 -22.69
N HIS A 112 13.24 9.59 -23.36
CA HIS A 112 14.29 10.11 -24.21
C HIS A 112 13.77 11.04 -25.31
N ARG A 113 14.43 12.19 -25.48
CA ARG A 113 14.24 13.08 -26.63
C ARG A 113 15.19 12.74 -27.76
N ASN A 114 14.65 12.54 -28.95
CA ASN A 114 15.43 12.25 -30.14
C ASN A 114 16.20 13.49 -30.62
N ARG A 115 17.13 13.27 -31.55
CA ARG A 115 17.86 14.36 -32.22
C ARG A 115 16.90 15.34 -32.90
N PRO A 116 17.26 16.64 -33.03
CA PRO A 116 16.36 17.68 -33.55
C PRO A 116 15.79 17.42 -34.94
N ASP A 117 16.52 16.69 -35.79
CA ASP A 117 16.16 16.32 -37.17
C ASP A 117 15.41 14.98 -37.27
N ALA A 118 15.15 14.29 -36.16
CA ALA A 118 14.41 13.03 -36.18
C ALA A 118 12.93 13.26 -36.58
N ALA A 119 12.36 12.29 -37.32
CA ALA A 119 10.96 12.33 -37.75
C ALA A 119 9.98 12.45 -36.58
N ASN A 120 10.28 11.77 -35.46
CA ASN A 120 9.57 11.96 -34.20
C ASN A 120 10.49 12.68 -33.19
N PRO A 121 9.99 13.70 -32.47
CA PRO A 121 10.79 14.44 -31.49
C PRO A 121 11.07 13.66 -30.19
N THR A 122 10.34 12.58 -29.95
CA THR A 122 10.45 11.77 -28.72
C THR A 122 10.49 10.29 -29.05
N ARG A 123 11.20 9.52 -28.20
CA ARG A 123 11.22 8.05 -28.28
C ARG A 123 9.83 7.45 -28.11
N LEU A 124 8.96 8.04 -27.29
CA LEU A 124 7.56 7.63 -27.22
C LEU A 124 6.86 7.73 -28.58
N GLY A 125 7.17 8.74 -29.39
CA GLY A 125 6.66 8.87 -30.77
C GLY A 125 7.11 7.71 -31.66
N ASP A 126 8.41 7.38 -31.62
CA ASP A 126 8.96 6.22 -32.33
C ASP A 126 8.28 4.91 -31.89
N ILE A 127 8.14 4.70 -30.59
CA ILE A 127 7.52 3.50 -30.02
C ILE A 127 6.05 3.39 -30.46
N ARG A 128 5.29 4.50 -30.46
CA ARG A 128 3.90 4.53 -30.95
C ARG A 128 3.84 4.14 -32.43
N GLN A 129 4.80 4.56 -33.24
CA GLN A 129 4.89 4.17 -34.65
C GLN A 129 5.18 2.67 -34.81
N LEU A 130 6.10 2.10 -34.03
CA LEU A 130 6.37 0.65 -34.03
C LEU A 130 5.13 -0.15 -33.65
N ILE A 131 4.45 0.25 -32.57
CA ILE A 131 3.20 -0.39 -32.11
C ILE A 131 2.10 -0.33 -33.17
N GLY A 132 1.95 0.82 -33.84
CA GLY A 132 1.00 1.00 -34.94
C GLY A 132 1.30 0.12 -36.16
N ARG A 133 2.51 -0.43 -36.27
CA ARG A 133 2.93 -1.38 -37.30
C ARG A 133 2.88 -2.84 -36.84
N GLY A 134 2.36 -3.12 -35.65
CA GLY A 134 2.25 -4.48 -35.10
C GLY A 134 3.46 -4.94 -34.29
N ILE A 135 4.51 -4.12 -34.17
CA ILE A 135 5.75 -4.47 -33.46
C ILE A 135 5.57 -4.17 -31.97
N SER A 136 5.78 -5.18 -31.11
CA SER A 136 5.70 -5.00 -29.67
C SER A 136 6.99 -4.37 -29.11
N VAL A 137 6.86 -3.55 -28.07
CA VAL A 137 7.99 -2.84 -27.47
C VAL A 137 8.03 -3.07 -25.97
N LEU A 138 9.20 -3.48 -25.47
CA LEU A 138 9.53 -3.47 -24.05
C LEU A 138 10.46 -2.27 -23.81
N THR A 139 10.11 -1.44 -22.82
CA THR A 139 10.87 -0.21 -22.52
C THR A 139 11.06 0.04 -21.03
N THR A 140 12.02 0.89 -20.67
CA THR A 140 12.32 1.28 -19.29
C THR A 140 12.06 2.76 -19.04
N VAL A 141 11.66 3.13 -17.82
CA VAL A 141 11.48 4.53 -17.39
C VAL A 141 11.77 4.69 -15.90
N ASN A 142 12.29 5.84 -15.47
CA ASN A 142 12.40 6.19 -14.06
C ASN A 142 11.14 6.92 -13.58
N VAL A 143 10.76 6.72 -12.32
CA VAL A 143 9.57 7.40 -11.76
C VAL A 143 9.65 8.93 -11.86
N TYR A 144 10.85 9.50 -11.68
CA TYR A 144 11.06 10.94 -11.71
C TYR A 144 11.04 11.54 -13.12
N GLU A 145 10.96 10.72 -14.17
CA GLU A 145 10.82 11.14 -15.57
C GLU A 145 9.34 11.25 -15.97
N ILE A 146 8.41 10.91 -15.10
CA ILE A 146 6.98 10.93 -15.38
C ILE A 146 6.40 12.29 -14.99
N GLU A 147 5.59 12.88 -15.89
CA GLU A 147 4.89 14.14 -15.64
C GLU A 147 3.94 14.03 -14.45
N GLY A 148 3.78 15.10 -13.68
CA GLY A 148 3.07 15.09 -12.40
C GLY A 148 3.91 14.60 -11.22
N VAL A 149 4.83 13.67 -11.44
CA VAL A 149 5.77 13.17 -10.42
C VAL A 149 7.07 13.96 -10.38
N THR A 150 7.53 14.41 -11.54
CA THR A 150 8.78 15.15 -11.76
C THR A 150 8.99 16.29 -10.76
N GLU A 151 8.03 17.22 -10.64
CA GLU A 151 8.17 18.35 -9.73
C GLU A 151 8.28 17.94 -8.26
N LEU A 152 7.54 16.90 -7.87
CA LEU A 152 7.55 16.39 -6.50
C LEU A 152 8.89 15.70 -6.23
N ALA A 153 9.40 14.90 -7.17
CA ALA A 153 10.72 14.29 -7.08
C ALA A 153 11.82 15.35 -6.96
N GLN A 154 11.79 16.42 -7.76
CA GLN A 154 12.73 17.54 -7.67
C GLN A 154 12.64 18.23 -6.31
N LYS A 155 11.44 18.52 -5.79
CA LYS A 155 11.25 19.13 -4.46
C LYS A 155 11.78 18.24 -3.33
N LEU A 156 11.64 16.92 -3.44
CA LEU A 156 12.02 15.96 -2.41
C LEU A 156 13.50 15.57 -2.44
N THR A 157 14.11 15.59 -3.63
CA THR A 157 15.46 15.04 -3.84
C THR A 157 16.46 16.01 -4.42
N GLY A 158 16.02 17.10 -5.05
CA GLY A 158 16.86 18.04 -5.79
C GLY A 158 17.28 17.55 -7.17
N ILE A 159 16.81 16.38 -7.63
CA ILE A 159 17.09 15.86 -8.96
C ILE A 159 16.27 16.64 -9.98
N GLU A 160 16.95 17.30 -10.92
CA GLU A 160 16.33 17.97 -12.06
C GLU A 160 16.29 17.04 -13.27
N THR A 161 15.11 16.85 -13.84
CA THR A 161 14.94 16.13 -15.10
C THR A 161 14.63 17.09 -16.23
N ARG A 162 15.36 16.92 -17.33
CA ARG A 162 15.20 17.72 -18.56
C ARG A 162 14.26 17.07 -19.56
N GLU A 163 13.95 15.80 -19.35
CA GLU A 163 13.20 14.95 -20.27
C GLU A 163 12.12 14.22 -19.48
N THR A 164 10.88 14.32 -19.97
CA THR A 164 9.70 13.80 -19.30
C THR A 164 8.82 13.02 -20.27
N VAL A 165 8.03 12.12 -19.71
CA VAL A 165 6.96 11.40 -20.40
C VAL A 165 5.63 11.65 -19.70
N SER A 166 4.54 11.81 -20.46
CA SER A 166 3.22 12.03 -19.87
C SER A 166 2.75 10.82 -19.06
N ALA A 167 2.09 11.07 -17.93
CA ALA A 167 1.51 10.00 -17.10
C ALA A 167 0.50 9.16 -17.91
N GLU A 168 -0.33 9.81 -18.74
CA GLU A 168 -1.28 9.16 -19.65
C GLU A 168 -0.62 8.15 -20.59
N ALA A 169 0.62 8.40 -21.03
CA ALA A 169 1.34 7.46 -21.89
C ALA A 169 1.80 6.20 -21.15
N VAL A 170 2.07 6.31 -19.85
CA VAL A 170 2.41 5.19 -18.98
C VAL A 170 1.16 4.38 -18.64
N GLU A 171 0.08 5.04 -18.23
CA GLU A 171 -1.24 4.43 -17.96
C GLU A 171 -1.83 3.73 -19.19
N GLY A 172 -1.53 4.25 -20.39
CA GLY A 172 -1.98 3.69 -21.67
C GLY A 172 -1.23 2.44 -22.13
N ALA A 173 -0.18 2.01 -21.43
CA ALA A 173 0.57 0.80 -21.78
C ALA A 173 -0.24 -0.47 -21.54
N ASP A 174 0.03 -1.53 -22.31
CA ASP A 174 -0.67 -2.81 -22.14
C ASP A 174 -0.24 -3.54 -20.86
N GLU A 175 1.01 -3.31 -20.41
CA GLU A 175 1.53 -3.80 -19.13
C GLU A 175 2.55 -2.83 -18.53
N VAL A 176 2.40 -2.51 -17.24
CA VAL A 176 3.38 -1.75 -16.47
C VAL A 176 3.86 -2.62 -15.32
N ARG A 177 5.18 -2.73 -15.15
CA ARG A 177 5.83 -3.52 -14.09
C ARG A 177 6.78 -2.68 -13.27
N LEU A 178 6.62 -2.67 -11.96
CA LEU A 178 7.55 -2.02 -11.04
C LEU A 178 8.73 -2.94 -10.73
N ILE A 179 9.94 -2.43 -10.93
CA ILE A 179 11.18 -3.03 -10.43
C ILE A 179 11.52 -2.34 -9.11
N ASP A 180 11.02 -2.93 -8.03
CA ASP A 180 11.29 -2.48 -6.67
C ASP A 180 12.63 -3.02 -6.17
N VAL A 181 13.43 -2.14 -5.58
CA VAL A 181 14.74 -2.45 -4.99
C VAL A 181 14.94 -1.59 -3.76
N SER A 182 15.51 -2.18 -2.70
CA SER A 182 15.79 -1.46 -1.47
C SER A 182 16.83 -0.33 -1.68
N PRO A 183 16.71 0.82 -0.97
CA PRO A 183 17.76 1.85 -0.99
C PRO A 183 19.14 1.31 -0.62
N GLU A 184 19.19 0.33 0.28
CA GLU A 184 20.39 -0.37 0.74
C GLU A 184 21.07 -1.11 -0.42
N THR A 185 20.29 -1.85 -1.22
CA THR A 185 20.80 -2.57 -2.39
C THR A 185 21.27 -1.60 -3.48
N ILE A 186 20.59 -0.46 -3.68
CA ILE A 186 21.05 0.56 -4.64
C ILE A 186 22.36 1.20 -4.20
N LEU A 187 22.50 1.53 -2.91
CA LEU A 187 23.75 2.08 -2.35
C LEU A 187 24.89 1.07 -2.42
N LYS A 188 24.64 -0.20 -2.11
CA LYS A 188 25.63 -1.26 -2.26
C LYS A 188 26.15 -1.34 -3.70
N ARG A 189 25.24 -1.27 -4.69
CA ARG A 189 25.62 -1.22 -6.11
C ARG A 189 26.39 0.05 -6.49
N LEU A 190 26.13 1.18 -5.84
CA LEU A 190 26.91 2.42 -6.01
C LEU A 190 28.33 2.23 -5.48
N ASP A 191 28.47 1.69 -4.27
CA ASP A 191 29.76 1.48 -3.59
C ASP A 191 30.65 0.47 -4.32
N GLU A 192 30.06 -0.57 -4.90
CA GLU A 192 30.74 -1.57 -5.74
C GLU A 192 31.18 -1.00 -7.12
N GLY A 193 30.95 0.29 -7.40
CA GLY A 193 31.36 0.95 -8.65
C GLY A 193 30.48 0.62 -9.85
N HIS A 194 29.29 0.04 -9.66
CA HIS A 194 28.42 -0.44 -10.74
C HIS A 194 27.45 0.61 -11.30
N LEU A 195 27.71 1.90 -11.07
CA LEU A 195 26.91 3.04 -11.50
C LEU A 195 27.79 4.12 -12.15
N CYS A 196 28.36 3.80 -13.31
CA CYS A 196 29.06 4.77 -14.15
C CYS A 196 28.05 5.44 -15.10
N ASN A 197 27.68 6.70 -14.80
CA ASN A 197 27.13 7.74 -15.71
C ASN A 197 26.09 8.68 -15.10
N LEU A 198 25.66 8.48 -13.85
CA LEU A 198 25.15 9.62 -13.08
C LEU A 198 26.38 10.50 -12.81
N LYS A 199 26.31 11.81 -13.11
CA LYS A 199 27.40 12.75 -12.82
C LYS A 199 28.00 12.39 -11.45
N ASP A 200 29.31 12.27 -11.37
CA ASP A 200 30.04 11.95 -10.14
C ASP A 200 29.60 12.81 -8.93
N ALA A 201 29.00 13.98 -9.18
CA ALA A 201 28.42 14.86 -8.18
C ALA A 201 27.01 14.49 -7.69
N ASP A 202 26.17 13.82 -8.50
CA ASP A 202 24.76 13.49 -8.19
C ASP A 202 24.63 12.07 -7.58
N ALA A 203 25.40 11.09 -8.09
CA ALA A 203 25.45 9.74 -7.51
C ALA A 203 26.10 9.70 -6.12
N LYS A 204 27.18 10.47 -5.91
CA LYS A 204 27.83 10.60 -4.58
C LYS A 204 27.01 11.47 -3.60
N ARG A 205 26.04 12.25 -4.10
CA ARG A 205 25.11 13.04 -3.28
C ARG A 205 23.85 12.30 -2.86
N MET A 206 23.47 11.24 -3.56
CA MET A 206 22.24 10.50 -3.27
C MET A 206 22.33 9.81 -1.92
N ARG A 207 21.80 10.48 -0.90
CA ARG A 207 21.69 9.93 0.45
C ARG A 207 20.62 8.84 0.45
N ARG A 208 20.78 7.83 1.31
CA ARG A 208 19.78 6.77 1.57
C ARG A 208 18.34 7.30 1.71
N GLY A 209 18.17 8.47 2.33
CA GLY A 209 16.87 9.15 2.45
C GLY A 209 16.26 9.64 1.13
N GLN A 210 17.05 10.15 0.18
CA GLN A 210 16.55 10.56 -1.14
C GLN A 210 16.12 9.35 -1.97
N LEU A 211 16.89 8.25 -1.90
CA LEU A 211 16.56 6.99 -2.56
C LEU A 211 15.25 6.39 -2.02
N GLY A 212 15.07 6.39 -0.71
CA GLY A 212 13.82 5.92 -0.13
C GLY A 212 12.64 6.80 -0.56
N LYS A 213 12.78 8.13 -0.66
CA LYS A 213 11.70 9.02 -1.13
C LYS A 213 11.29 8.73 -2.58
N LEU A 214 12.26 8.47 -3.47
CA LEU A 214 11.96 8.09 -4.86
C LEU A 214 11.30 6.72 -4.94
N ARG A 215 11.74 5.78 -4.10
CA ARG A 215 11.13 4.45 -3.99
C ARG A 215 9.68 4.54 -3.51
N GLU A 216 9.43 5.31 -2.46
CA GLU A 216 8.09 5.58 -1.94
C GLU A 216 7.21 6.20 -3.03
N LEU A 217 7.72 7.20 -3.74
CA LEU A 217 7.02 7.87 -4.83
C LEU A 217 6.68 6.91 -5.98
N ALA A 218 7.59 6.01 -6.35
CA ALA A 218 7.36 4.98 -7.36
C ALA A 218 6.27 3.99 -6.94
N LEU A 219 6.30 3.51 -5.70
CA LEU A 219 5.29 2.61 -5.15
C LEU A 219 3.91 3.28 -5.11
N ARG A 220 3.83 4.54 -4.67
CA ARG A 220 2.57 5.30 -4.59
C ARG A 220 1.96 5.57 -5.97
N MET A 221 2.77 6.06 -6.92
CA MET A 221 2.32 6.31 -8.28
C MET A 221 1.77 5.02 -8.94
N MET A 222 2.46 3.89 -8.75
CA MET A 222 1.96 2.61 -9.24
C MET A 222 0.68 2.14 -8.53
N ALA A 223 0.55 2.40 -7.23
CA ALA A 223 -0.69 2.10 -6.53
C ALA A 223 -1.88 2.95 -7.01
N GLU A 224 -1.64 4.17 -7.47
CA GLU A 224 -2.67 5.05 -8.07
C GLU A 224 -3.11 4.53 -9.44
N ASP A 225 -2.17 4.25 -10.35
CA ASP A 225 -2.48 3.66 -11.68
C ASP A 225 -3.25 2.33 -11.58
N VAL A 226 -2.85 1.46 -10.64
CA VAL A 226 -3.55 0.19 -10.39
C VAL A 226 -4.96 0.43 -9.83
N ASN A 227 -5.17 1.44 -8.99
CA ASN A 227 -6.51 1.79 -8.50
C ASN A 227 -7.41 2.27 -9.65
N ASP A 228 -6.91 3.12 -10.54
CA ASP A 228 -7.71 3.63 -11.64
C ASP A 228 -8.10 2.51 -12.62
N SER A 229 -7.22 1.52 -12.78
CA SER A 229 -7.52 0.27 -13.49
C SER A 229 -8.59 -0.57 -12.76
N LEU A 230 -8.58 -0.60 -11.43
CA LEU A 230 -9.58 -1.31 -10.62
C LEU A 230 -10.95 -0.65 -10.70
N GLU A 231 -11.02 0.68 -10.61
CA GLU A 231 -12.27 1.44 -10.71
C GLU A 231 -12.93 1.19 -12.08
N ARG A 232 -12.17 1.33 -13.18
CA ARG A 232 -12.64 1.02 -14.54
C ARG A 232 -13.18 -0.41 -14.68
N HIS A 233 -12.48 -1.40 -14.10
CA HIS A 233 -12.92 -2.79 -14.16
C HIS A 233 -14.22 -3.02 -13.36
N ARG A 234 -14.34 -2.44 -12.17
CA ARG A 234 -15.55 -2.55 -11.33
C ARG A 234 -16.75 -1.88 -11.98
N GLU A 235 -16.56 -0.72 -12.59
CA GLU A 235 -17.60 -0.02 -13.35
C GLU A 235 -18.10 -0.86 -14.52
N SER A 236 -17.20 -1.55 -15.25
CA SER A 236 -17.58 -2.48 -16.32
C SER A 236 -18.40 -3.68 -15.82
N GLU A 237 -18.22 -4.11 -14.57
CA GLU A 237 -19.02 -5.18 -13.96
C GLU A 237 -20.31 -4.67 -13.28
N GLY A 238 -20.64 -3.38 -13.40
CA GLY A 238 -21.81 -2.75 -12.77
C GLY A 238 -21.70 -2.62 -11.24
N LEU A 239 -20.49 -2.78 -10.67
CA LEU A 239 -20.24 -2.68 -9.24
C LEU A 239 -19.99 -1.21 -8.85
N VAL A 240 -21.00 -0.55 -8.29
CA VAL A 240 -20.91 0.84 -7.82
C VAL A 240 -20.53 0.89 -6.33
N GLY A 241 -19.38 1.49 -6.02
CA GLY A 241 -18.90 1.72 -4.65
C GLY A 241 -17.42 1.37 -4.44
N PRO A 242 -16.81 1.81 -3.32
CA PRO A 242 -15.36 1.75 -3.11
C PRO A 242 -14.85 0.31 -3.14
N SER A 243 -13.67 0.11 -3.73
CA SER A 243 -12.96 -1.18 -3.77
C SER A 243 -12.53 -1.67 -2.38
N GLY A 244 -12.50 -0.76 -1.38
CA GLY A 244 -11.99 -1.01 -0.04
C GLY A 244 -10.48 -0.78 0.09
N ALA A 245 -9.78 -0.54 -1.03
CA ALA A 245 -8.35 -0.26 -1.06
C ALA A 245 -8.05 1.24 -0.91
N THR A 246 -8.78 2.12 -1.59
CA THR A 246 -8.67 3.58 -1.51
C THR A 246 -9.64 4.18 -0.49
N GLU A 247 -9.15 5.13 0.31
CA GLU A 247 -10.02 5.90 1.21
C GLU A 247 -10.52 7.15 0.47
N ARG A 248 -11.82 7.36 0.41
CA ARG A 248 -12.41 8.59 -0.15
C ARG A 248 -13.17 9.31 0.95
N ILE A 249 -12.67 10.49 1.32
CA ILE A 249 -13.14 11.24 2.48
C ILE A 249 -14.10 12.33 2.03
N LEU A 250 -15.36 12.19 2.43
CA LEU A 250 -16.39 13.19 2.22
C LEU A 250 -16.50 14.12 3.44
N VAL A 251 -16.12 15.37 3.30
CA VAL A 251 -16.35 16.42 4.31
C VAL A 251 -17.66 17.13 4.03
N SER A 252 -18.59 17.07 4.97
CA SER A 252 -19.80 17.90 4.94
C SER A 252 -19.52 19.25 5.61
N ALA A 253 -19.26 20.27 4.81
CA ALA A 253 -18.99 21.63 5.28
C ALA A 253 -20.27 22.49 5.30
N GLN A 254 -20.48 23.22 6.39
CA GLN A 254 -21.48 24.29 6.48
C GLN A 254 -20.78 25.64 6.31
N TYR A 255 -21.50 26.65 5.81
CA TYR A 255 -20.99 28.03 5.68
C TYR A 255 -20.90 28.75 7.02
N HIS A 256 -19.97 28.27 7.85
CA HIS A 256 -19.67 28.75 9.20
C HIS A 256 -18.17 28.58 9.48
N TRP A 257 -17.64 29.27 10.50
CA TRP A 257 -16.22 29.19 10.90
C TRP A 257 -15.70 27.76 11.09
N ASN A 258 -16.55 26.85 11.58
CA ASN A 258 -16.29 25.42 11.78
C ASN A 258 -16.05 24.64 10.48
N GLY A 259 -16.60 25.08 9.34
CA GLY A 259 -16.47 24.37 8.06
C GLY A 259 -15.02 24.24 7.60
N SER A 260 -14.21 25.26 7.89
CA SER A 260 -12.77 25.27 7.59
C SER A 260 -11.99 24.23 8.42
N ILE A 261 -12.40 23.98 9.67
CA ILE A 261 -11.77 22.99 10.56
C ILE A 261 -12.03 21.59 10.03
N TYR A 262 -13.26 21.32 9.58
CA TYR A 262 -13.63 20.01 9.04
C TYR A 262 -12.87 19.70 7.75
N ILE A 263 -12.67 20.69 6.88
CA ILE A 263 -11.89 20.52 5.64
C ILE A 263 -10.42 20.26 5.97
N ARG A 264 -9.82 21.00 6.92
CA ARG A 264 -8.43 20.76 7.33
C ARG A 264 -8.24 19.39 7.98
N ARG A 265 -9.14 18.97 8.87
CA ARG A 265 -9.07 17.66 9.50
C ARG A 265 -9.33 16.56 8.47
N GLY A 266 -10.29 16.75 7.58
CA GLY A 266 -10.53 15.89 6.42
C GLY A 266 -9.29 15.74 5.54
N GLN A 267 -8.61 16.84 5.21
CA GLN A 267 -7.35 16.83 4.46
C GLN A 267 -6.25 16.08 5.20
N GLN A 268 -6.10 16.29 6.51
CA GLN A 268 -5.09 15.60 7.30
C GLN A 268 -5.34 14.09 7.29
N ILE A 269 -6.59 13.66 7.45
CA ILE A 269 -6.97 12.25 7.37
C ILE A 269 -6.75 11.72 5.95
N ALA A 270 -7.15 12.47 4.92
CA ALA A 270 -7.02 12.08 3.52
C ALA A 270 -5.55 11.87 3.15
N ARG A 271 -4.70 12.84 3.47
CA ARG A 271 -3.24 12.74 3.26
C ARG A 271 -2.62 11.55 3.98
N ARG A 272 -3.00 11.33 5.25
CA ARG A 272 -2.42 10.23 6.05
C ARG A 272 -2.97 8.87 5.67
N LEU A 273 -4.18 8.80 5.13
CA LEU A 273 -4.77 7.57 4.63
C LEU A 273 -4.54 7.35 3.13
N ASN A 274 -3.75 8.23 2.50
CA ASN A 274 -3.50 8.26 1.07
C ASN A 274 -4.79 8.18 0.24
N GLY A 275 -5.73 9.05 0.59
CA GLY A 275 -7.09 9.06 0.07
C GLY A 275 -7.50 10.40 -0.52
N GLU A 276 -8.55 10.39 -1.33
CA GLU A 276 -9.14 11.58 -1.92
C GLU A 276 -9.95 12.40 -0.92
N LEU A 277 -10.06 13.70 -1.17
CA LEU A 277 -10.88 14.62 -0.40
C LEU A 277 -11.99 15.24 -1.25
N LEU A 278 -13.23 14.98 -0.87
CA LEU A 278 -14.44 15.58 -1.43
C LEU A 278 -15.09 16.47 -0.38
N VAL A 279 -15.46 17.69 -0.75
CA VAL A 279 -16.16 18.63 0.11
C VAL A 279 -17.56 18.86 -0.44
N VAL A 280 -18.59 18.63 0.38
CA VAL A 280 -19.98 18.89 0.03
C VAL A 280 -20.59 19.94 0.95
N SER A 281 -21.35 20.86 0.38
CA SER A 281 -22.21 21.76 1.15
C SER A 281 -23.66 21.66 0.69
N PHE A 282 -24.60 21.70 1.63
CA PHE A 282 -26.03 21.71 1.32
C PHE A 282 -26.58 23.12 1.55
N ALA A 283 -27.00 23.77 0.46
CA ALA A 283 -27.50 25.14 0.48
C ALA A 283 -28.90 25.22 -0.13
N ASN A 284 -29.71 26.17 0.33
CA ASN A 284 -31.01 26.44 -0.29
C ASN A 284 -30.82 27.48 -1.39
N ALA A 285 -30.89 27.06 -2.65
CA ALA A 285 -30.76 27.97 -3.80
C ALA A 285 -31.83 29.08 -3.83
N ALA A 286 -33.00 28.86 -3.20
CA ALA A 286 -34.10 29.81 -3.20
C ALA A 286 -34.01 30.89 -2.10
N LYS A 287 -32.99 30.86 -1.21
CA LYS A 287 -32.81 31.87 -0.17
C LYS A 287 -31.43 32.52 -0.27
N PRO A 288 -31.34 33.86 -0.34
CA PRO A 288 -30.04 34.54 -0.35
C PRO A 288 -29.28 34.28 0.96
N LEU A 289 -27.98 33.99 0.84
CA LEU A 289 -27.10 33.80 1.99
C LEU A 289 -26.89 35.13 2.72
N ALA A 290 -26.83 35.10 4.06
CA ALA A 290 -26.38 36.25 4.84
C ALA A 290 -24.95 36.65 4.44
N LYS A 291 -24.58 37.94 4.59
CA LYS A 291 -23.25 38.46 4.20
C LYS A 291 -22.10 37.63 4.81
N GLU A 292 -22.23 37.26 6.07
CA GLU A 292 -21.27 36.40 6.77
C GLU A 292 -21.18 34.99 6.15
N ALA A 293 -22.33 34.34 5.91
CA ALA A 293 -22.38 33.02 5.27
C ALA A 293 -21.80 33.05 3.84
N ALA A 294 -22.00 34.13 3.10
CA ALA A 294 -21.39 34.32 1.78
C ALA A 294 -19.86 34.50 1.86
N ALA A 295 -19.35 35.19 2.89
CA ALA A 295 -17.91 35.26 3.16
C ALA A 295 -17.32 33.89 3.52
N PHE A 296 -18.01 33.12 4.38
CA PHE A 296 -17.60 31.75 4.71
C PHE A 296 -17.65 30.81 3.51
N LYS A 297 -18.66 30.92 2.63
CA LYS A 297 -18.72 30.15 1.37
C LYS A 297 -17.46 30.38 0.52
N ARG A 298 -17.09 31.64 0.29
CA ARG A 298 -15.86 32.00 -0.46
C ARG A 298 -14.60 31.45 0.21
N SER A 299 -14.51 31.52 1.53
CA SER A 299 -13.38 30.98 2.30
C SER A 299 -13.27 29.45 2.19
N VAL A 300 -14.41 28.75 2.27
CA VAL A 300 -14.49 27.29 2.13
C VAL A 300 -14.08 26.84 0.72
N MET A 301 -14.57 27.52 -0.33
CA MET A 301 -14.19 27.22 -1.71
C MET A 301 -12.68 27.42 -1.92
N LYS A 302 -12.15 28.58 -1.50
CA LYS A 302 -10.71 28.87 -1.59
C LYS A 302 -9.86 27.86 -0.82
N LEU A 303 -10.35 27.38 0.33
CA LEU A 303 -9.66 26.35 1.09
C LEU A 303 -9.73 25.00 0.37
N ALA A 304 -10.87 24.61 -0.19
CA ALA A 304 -11.02 23.38 -0.97
C ALA A 304 -10.06 23.37 -2.16
N ASP A 305 -10.00 24.45 -2.93
CA ASP A 305 -9.06 24.61 -4.05
C ASP A 305 -7.60 24.50 -3.58
N LYS A 306 -7.25 25.19 -2.48
CA LYS A 306 -5.89 25.14 -1.92
C LYS A 306 -5.46 23.74 -1.48
N VAL A 307 -6.40 22.89 -1.09
CA VAL A 307 -6.13 21.52 -0.66
C VAL A 307 -6.33 20.49 -1.78
N ASN A 308 -6.58 20.94 -3.02
CA ASN A 308 -6.95 20.12 -4.17
C ASN A 308 -8.15 19.20 -3.89
N ALA A 309 -9.14 19.69 -3.15
CA ALA A 309 -10.38 18.96 -2.89
C ALA A 309 -11.47 19.37 -3.89
N ARG A 310 -12.18 18.37 -4.43
CA ARG A 310 -13.38 18.61 -5.23
C ARG A 310 -14.45 19.22 -4.32
N PHE A 311 -15.06 20.31 -4.76
CA PHE A 311 -16.13 20.99 -4.02
C PHE A 311 -17.45 20.93 -4.79
N GLU A 312 -18.52 20.47 -4.14
CA GLU A 312 -19.88 20.46 -4.72
C GLU A 312 -20.91 21.08 -3.77
N GLU A 313 -21.78 21.93 -4.32
CA GLU A 313 -22.95 22.47 -3.62
C GLU A 313 -24.21 21.74 -4.08
N LEU A 314 -24.93 21.13 -3.15
CA LEU A 314 -26.16 20.38 -3.40
C LEU A 314 -27.38 21.13 -2.84
N PRO A 315 -28.56 20.98 -3.45
CA PRO A 315 -29.79 21.59 -2.95
C PRO A 315 -30.14 20.98 -1.58
N MET A 316 -30.39 21.84 -0.59
CA MET A 316 -30.74 21.44 0.78
C MET A 316 -32.11 20.74 0.82
N PRO A 317 -32.18 19.40 0.99
CA PRO A 317 -33.45 18.75 1.25
C PRO A 317 -33.81 19.04 2.72
N GLY A 318 -35.07 19.34 3.02
CA GLY A 318 -35.50 19.74 4.36
C GLY A 318 -34.83 18.93 5.48
N ARG A 319 -34.46 19.56 6.60
CA ARG A 319 -33.45 19.08 7.58
C ARG A 319 -33.54 17.61 8.01
N ARG A 320 -34.74 17.03 8.08
CA ARG A 320 -34.95 15.60 8.40
C ARG A 320 -34.48 14.64 7.29
N ARG A 321 -34.46 15.08 6.03
CA ARG A 321 -34.00 14.34 4.85
C ARG A 321 -32.50 14.54 4.58
N LEU A 322 -31.88 15.58 5.12
CA LEU A 322 -30.45 15.90 4.94
C LEU A 322 -29.53 14.71 5.22
N ALA A 323 -29.74 14.00 6.34
CA ALA A 323 -28.93 12.83 6.66
C ALA A 323 -29.02 11.73 5.59
N GLY A 324 -30.21 11.54 4.99
CA GLY A 324 -30.39 10.59 3.89
C GLY A 324 -29.74 11.06 2.59
N ALA A 325 -29.83 12.35 2.30
CA ALA A 325 -29.20 12.94 1.12
C ALA A 325 -27.67 12.89 1.20
N LEU A 326 -27.10 13.18 2.38
CA LEU A 326 -25.67 13.08 2.64
C LEU A 326 -25.17 11.64 2.50
N VAL A 327 -25.83 10.67 3.13
CA VAL A 327 -25.45 9.24 3.00
C VAL A 327 -25.62 8.77 1.56
N GLY A 328 -26.72 9.12 0.90
CA GLY A 328 -26.94 8.76 -0.51
C GLY A 328 -25.90 9.37 -1.44
N TYR A 329 -25.48 10.61 -1.20
CA TYR A 329 -24.39 11.24 -1.96
C TYR A 329 -23.05 10.57 -1.67
N ALA A 330 -22.74 10.29 -0.39
CA ALA A 330 -21.54 9.56 0.00
C ALA A 330 -21.43 8.21 -0.73
N VAL A 331 -22.50 7.43 -0.77
CA VAL A 331 -22.54 6.15 -1.48
C VAL A 331 -22.34 6.32 -2.98
N ARG A 332 -23.01 7.29 -3.62
CA ARG A 332 -22.84 7.56 -5.06
C ARG A 332 -21.42 7.98 -5.43
N GLN A 333 -20.78 8.76 -4.57
CA GLN A 333 -19.40 9.20 -4.77
C GLN A 333 -18.38 8.16 -4.31
N GLY A 334 -18.82 6.99 -3.82
CA GLY A 334 -17.93 5.95 -3.31
C GLY A 334 -17.14 6.35 -2.06
N ALA A 335 -17.64 7.28 -1.25
CA ALA A 335 -16.95 7.72 -0.03
C ALA A 335 -16.86 6.59 1.01
N THR A 336 -15.67 6.32 1.52
CA THR A 336 -15.42 5.35 2.60
C THR A 336 -15.59 5.97 3.98
N ARG A 337 -15.53 7.31 4.07
CA ARG A 337 -15.64 8.05 5.33
C ARG A 337 -16.34 9.38 5.15
N ILE A 338 -17.28 9.68 6.04
CA ILE A 338 -17.95 10.98 6.13
C ILE A 338 -17.39 11.74 7.34
N VAL A 339 -16.84 12.92 7.12
CA VAL A 339 -16.37 13.84 8.14
C VAL A 339 -17.48 14.86 8.46
N LEU A 340 -17.85 14.94 9.74
CA LEU A 340 -18.92 15.79 10.26
C LEU A 340 -18.46 16.55 11.49
N GLY A 341 -19.07 17.70 11.75
CA GLY A 341 -19.00 18.35 13.05
C GLY A 341 -19.87 17.69 14.11
N HIS A 342 -19.50 17.85 15.38
CA HIS A 342 -20.39 17.52 16.51
C HIS A 342 -21.64 18.40 16.51
N SER A 343 -22.79 17.84 16.91
CA SER A 343 -24.05 18.59 17.03
C SER A 343 -24.12 19.36 18.35
N LYS A 344 -24.28 20.70 18.31
CA LYS A 344 -24.50 21.55 19.49
C LYS A 344 -25.94 21.57 20.03
N MET A 345 -26.88 20.86 19.37
CA MET A 345 -28.31 21.02 19.65
C MET A 345 -28.74 20.37 20.98
N SER A 346 -29.70 20.99 21.69
CA SER A 346 -30.31 20.44 22.90
C SER A 346 -31.28 19.28 22.57
N ARG A 347 -31.62 18.43 23.56
CA ARG A 347 -32.54 17.28 23.37
C ARG A 347 -33.88 17.70 22.76
N TRP A 348 -34.38 18.86 23.17
CA TRP A 348 -35.65 19.42 22.69
C TRP A 348 -35.55 19.93 21.25
N GLN A 349 -34.42 20.56 20.90
CA GLN A 349 -34.16 21.00 19.53
C GLN A 349 -33.94 19.81 18.57
N GLU A 350 -33.24 18.75 19.02
CA GLU A 350 -33.10 17.51 18.25
C GLU A 350 -34.44 16.84 17.98
N TRP A 351 -35.33 16.82 18.97
CA TRP A 351 -36.66 16.24 18.85
C TRP A 351 -37.52 17.01 17.84
N ARG A 352 -37.54 18.35 17.92
CA ARG A 352 -38.33 19.19 16.99
C ARG A 352 -37.78 19.18 15.56
N LYS A 353 -36.47 19.38 15.40
CA LYS A 353 -35.82 19.64 14.09
C LYS A 353 -35.19 18.40 13.43
N GLY A 354 -35.12 17.28 14.15
CA GLY A 354 -34.37 16.09 13.75
C GLY A 354 -32.86 16.22 14.04
N SER A 355 -32.18 15.09 14.19
CA SER A 355 -30.73 15.02 14.42
C SER A 355 -30.04 14.43 13.20
N ILE A 356 -29.14 15.21 12.59
CA ILE A 356 -28.36 14.80 11.41
C ILE A 356 -27.45 13.65 11.80
N VAL A 357 -26.74 13.78 12.93
CA VAL A 357 -25.87 12.75 13.51
C VAL A 357 -26.63 11.43 13.69
N ASN A 358 -27.77 11.44 14.38
CA ASN A 358 -28.57 10.22 14.58
C ASN A 358 -29.22 9.71 13.28
N GLY A 359 -29.44 10.60 12.30
CA GLY A 359 -29.95 10.23 10.98
C GLY A 359 -28.89 9.49 10.16
N VAL A 360 -27.64 9.98 10.17
CA VAL A 360 -26.50 9.37 9.47
C VAL A 360 -26.18 8.03 10.10
N LEU A 361 -26.00 7.96 11.43
CA LEU A 361 -25.70 6.71 12.14
C LEU A 361 -26.74 5.59 11.95
N ARG A 362 -28.01 5.96 11.69
CA ARG A 362 -29.08 5.00 11.40
C ARG A 362 -29.08 4.50 9.96
N LYS A 363 -28.65 5.33 9.02
CA LYS A 363 -28.72 5.04 7.57
C LYS A 363 -27.41 4.52 7.00
N ILE A 364 -26.31 4.66 7.74
CA ILE A 364 -25.01 4.30 7.25
C ILE A 364 -24.78 2.78 7.26
N GLU A 365 -24.21 2.30 6.16
CA GLU A 365 -23.79 0.92 5.90
C GLU A 365 -22.51 0.98 5.08
N GLY A 366 -21.44 0.34 5.55
CA GLY A 366 -20.16 0.29 4.82
C GLY A 366 -19.39 1.62 4.70
N VAL A 367 -19.81 2.69 5.38
CA VAL A 367 -19.14 4.00 5.37
C VAL A 367 -18.87 4.44 6.80
N ASP A 368 -17.64 4.85 7.12
CA ASP A 368 -17.29 5.31 8.47
C ASP A 368 -17.80 6.75 8.71
N VAL A 369 -18.14 7.10 9.96
CA VAL A 369 -18.42 8.51 10.34
C VAL A 369 -17.37 9.05 11.28
N PHE A 370 -16.69 10.10 10.87
CA PHE A 370 -15.70 10.80 11.66
C PHE A 370 -16.26 12.14 12.17
N PHE A 371 -16.42 12.27 13.47
CA PHE A 371 -16.85 13.50 14.13
C PHE A 371 -15.63 14.29 14.58
N VAL A 372 -15.47 15.49 14.04
CA VAL A 372 -14.35 16.39 14.37
C VAL A 372 -14.63 17.12 15.67
N ALA A 373 -13.65 17.12 16.56
CA ALA A 373 -13.67 17.85 17.82
C ALA A 373 -13.96 19.35 17.59
N ASP A 374 -14.78 19.91 18.47
CA ASP A 374 -15.00 21.35 18.53
C ASP A 374 -14.00 21.97 19.51
N ARG A 375 -12.83 22.36 18.99
CA ARG A 375 -11.71 22.91 19.80
C ARG A 375 -11.77 24.43 19.97
N ALA A 376 -12.75 25.11 19.39
CA ALA A 376 -12.78 26.56 19.36
C ALA A 376 -13.04 27.22 20.71
N ASP A 377 -13.75 26.54 21.60
CA ASP A 377 -13.99 27.07 22.95
C ASP A 377 -12.70 27.09 23.81
N GLN A 378 -11.62 26.39 23.40
CA GLN A 378 -10.33 26.37 24.12
C GLN A 378 -9.18 27.11 23.41
N GLU A 379 -9.18 27.20 22.07
CA GLU A 379 -8.00 27.70 21.32
C GLU A 379 -8.23 29.03 20.57
N GLY A 380 -9.45 29.56 20.54
CA GLY A 380 -9.82 30.80 19.84
C GLY A 380 -9.83 30.69 18.31
N GLU A 381 -10.46 31.64 17.62
CA GLU A 381 -10.42 31.74 16.15
C GLU A 381 -8.98 32.05 15.70
N ARG A 382 -8.28 31.08 15.08
CA ARG A 382 -6.91 31.31 14.56
C ARG A 382 -6.80 31.10 13.05
N ILE A 383 -6.36 32.17 12.40
CA ILE A 383 -5.94 32.26 11.00
C ILE A 383 -4.43 31.99 10.96
N LEU A 384 -4.02 30.99 10.17
CA LEU A 384 -2.65 30.64 9.73
C LEU A 384 -1.64 30.20 10.82
N PRO A 385 -0.98 29.04 10.67
CA PRO A 385 0.21 28.73 11.46
C PRO A 385 1.47 29.36 10.85
N THR A 386 2.25 30.03 11.69
CA THR A 386 3.65 30.39 11.42
C THR A 386 4.52 29.14 11.52
N ARG A 387 5.43 28.94 10.57
CA ARG A 387 6.43 27.85 10.60
C ARG A 387 7.32 27.98 11.83
N THR A 388 7.16 27.10 12.81
CA THR A 388 8.18 26.90 13.85
C THR A 388 9.27 26.01 13.28
N ARG A 389 10.50 26.54 13.15
CA ARG A 389 11.69 25.75 12.84
C ARG A 389 11.90 24.73 13.96
N GLY A 390 11.93 23.44 13.63
CA GLY A 390 12.40 22.42 14.55
C GLY A 390 13.87 22.63 14.85
N GLU A 391 14.25 22.52 16.11
CA GLU A 391 15.66 22.55 16.52
C GLU A 391 16.42 21.39 15.88
N PRO A 392 17.59 21.63 15.27
CA PRO A 392 18.41 20.57 14.71
C PRO A 392 18.95 19.68 15.83
N ALA A 393 19.00 18.37 15.56
CA ALA A 393 19.63 17.42 16.46
C ALA A 393 21.13 17.72 16.59
N ILE A 394 21.59 17.89 17.84
CA ILE A 394 23.00 18.12 18.15
C ILE A 394 23.75 16.79 17.93
N PRO A 395 24.72 16.72 16.99
CA PRO A 395 25.43 15.48 16.63
C PRO A 395 26.20 14.82 17.78
N TYR A 396 26.48 15.59 18.84
CA TYR A 396 27.27 15.17 20.01
C TYR A 396 26.43 14.66 21.18
N LYS A 397 25.14 14.37 20.97
CA LYS A 397 24.29 13.80 22.02
C LYS A 397 24.77 12.39 22.38
N ARG A 398 25.25 12.22 23.60
CA ARG A 398 25.58 10.92 24.18
C ARG A 398 24.33 10.03 24.17
N LEU A 399 24.44 8.85 23.56
CA LEU A 399 23.37 7.86 23.57
C LEU A 399 23.14 7.40 25.02
N SER A 400 21.88 7.20 25.40
CA SER A 400 21.59 6.58 26.69
C SER A 400 22.06 5.13 26.72
N GLU A 401 22.29 4.56 27.89
CA GLU A 401 22.67 3.15 28.06
C GLU A 401 21.68 2.20 27.35
N GLN A 402 20.37 2.50 27.43
CA GLN A 402 19.32 1.77 26.70
C GLN A 402 19.41 1.94 25.17
N GLU A 403 19.84 3.10 24.68
CA GLU A 403 20.05 3.33 23.25
C GLU A 403 21.30 2.61 22.74
N VAL A 404 22.35 2.53 23.56
CA VAL A 404 23.58 1.77 23.27
C VAL A 404 23.28 0.27 23.24
N GLU A 405 22.60 -0.27 24.24
CA GLU A 405 22.23 -1.68 24.30
C GLU A 405 21.33 -2.09 23.12
N ARG A 406 20.34 -1.26 22.75
CA ARG A 406 19.54 -1.47 21.53
C ARG A 406 20.38 -1.48 20.25
N LYS A 407 21.39 -0.61 20.14
CA LYS A 407 22.29 -0.59 18.98
C LYS A 407 23.18 -1.83 18.96
N ILE A 408 23.72 -2.26 20.10
CA ILE A 408 24.52 -3.48 20.22
C ILE A 408 23.69 -4.71 19.84
N GLY A 409 22.46 -4.81 20.34
CA GLY A 409 21.54 -5.89 19.97
C GLY A 409 21.24 -5.93 18.47
N ARG A 410 21.07 -4.76 17.83
CA ARG A 410 20.92 -4.68 16.36
C ARG A 410 22.16 -5.09 15.58
N ILE A 411 23.35 -4.85 16.12
CA ILE A 411 24.61 -5.24 15.46
C ILE A 411 24.86 -6.74 15.58
N ARG A 412 24.47 -7.36 16.69
CA ARG A 412 24.64 -8.81 16.94
C ARG A 412 23.62 -9.68 16.21
N ARG A 413 22.45 -9.14 15.88
CA ARG A 413 21.38 -9.85 15.17
C ARG A 413 21.73 -10.00 13.69
N GLY A 414 21.40 -11.15 13.10
CA GLY A 414 21.48 -11.38 11.66
C GLY A 414 20.60 -10.42 10.87
N ARG A 415 20.91 -10.22 9.58
CA ARG A 415 20.12 -9.36 8.70
C ARG A 415 18.86 -10.08 8.24
N PHE A 416 17.75 -9.37 8.17
CA PHE A 416 16.48 -9.94 7.72
C PHE A 416 15.99 -9.28 6.43
N LYS A 417 15.83 -10.08 5.38
CA LYS A 417 15.26 -9.65 4.09
C LYS A 417 13.94 -10.37 3.81
N VAL A 418 12.94 -9.63 3.35
CA VAL A 418 11.62 -10.16 3.03
C VAL A 418 11.19 -9.81 1.61
N TYR A 419 10.90 -10.84 0.82
CA TYR A 419 10.21 -10.71 -0.46
C TYR A 419 8.70 -10.73 -0.26
N VAL A 420 8.06 -9.62 -0.62
CA VAL A 420 6.60 -9.45 -0.52
C VAL A 420 5.96 -9.59 -1.90
N GLY A 421 4.79 -10.21 -1.97
CA GLY A 421 4.03 -10.33 -3.22
C GLY A 421 2.53 -10.14 -3.02
N ALA A 422 1.86 -9.68 -4.08
CA ALA A 422 0.42 -9.45 -4.06
C ALA A 422 -0.39 -10.74 -3.92
N ALA A 423 0.07 -11.82 -4.57
CA ALA A 423 -0.64 -13.09 -4.67
C ALA A 423 0.34 -14.28 -4.79
N PRO A 424 -0.13 -15.52 -4.58
CA PRO A 424 0.64 -16.72 -4.91
C PRO A 424 1.02 -16.75 -6.40
N GLY A 425 2.20 -17.28 -6.73
CA GLY A 425 2.65 -17.44 -8.12
C GLY A 425 3.35 -16.22 -8.74
N VAL A 426 3.42 -15.07 -8.05
CA VAL A 426 4.16 -13.88 -8.56
C VAL A 426 5.68 -14.09 -8.67
N GLY A 427 6.22 -15.17 -8.08
CA GLY A 427 7.64 -15.54 -8.21
C GLY A 427 8.53 -15.15 -7.03
N LYS A 428 7.98 -14.97 -5.82
CA LYS A 428 8.76 -14.65 -4.61
C LYS A 428 9.84 -15.70 -4.30
N THR A 429 9.44 -16.98 -4.25
CA THR A 429 10.34 -18.11 -4.03
C THR A 429 11.45 -18.18 -5.08
N TYR A 430 11.09 -17.95 -6.35
CA TYR A 430 12.06 -17.90 -7.45
C TYR A 430 13.08 -16.76 -7.26
N ALA A 431 12.62 -15.57 -6.83
CA ALA A 431 13.50 -14.45 -6.54
C ALA A 431 14.44 -14.74 -5.35
N MET A 432 13.92 -15.35 -4.28
CA MET A 432 14.70 -15.78 -3.11
C MET A 432 15.80 -16.78 -3.48
N LEU A 433 15.47 -17.84 -4.23
CA LEU A 433 16.45 -18.85 -4.67
C LEU A 433 17.51 -18.26 -5.61
N ARG A 434 17.11 -17.35 -6.50
CA ARG A 434 18.06 -16.65 -7.36
C ARG A 434 19.03 -15.82 -6.53
N GLU A 435 18.54 -15.03 -5.57
CA GLU A 435 19.40 -14.26 -4.69
C GLU A 435 20.34 -15.16 -3.87
N GLY A 436 19.86 -16.31 -3.38
CA GLY A 436 20.71 -17.29 -2.71
C GLY A 436 21.85 -17.82 -3.61
N ASN A 437 21.54 -18.14 -4.87
CA ASN A 437 22.58 -18.54 -5.83
C ASN A 437 23.55 -17.40 -6.16
N ASP A 438 23.06 -16.15 -6.21
CA ASP A 438 23.92 -14.96 -6.40
C ASP A 438 24.87 -14.78 -5.19
N MET A 439 24.39 -15.03 -3.97
CA MET A 439 25.19 -15.02 -2.74
C MET A 439 26.27 -16.11 -2.75
N LEU A 440 25.91 -17.34 -3.11
CA LEU A 440 26.88 -18.43 -3.25
C LEU A 440 27.97 -18.13 -4.28
N ARG A 441 27.60 -17.57 -5.44
CA ARG A 441 28.57 -17.14 -6.47
C ARG A 441 29.53 -16.05 -5.98
N LYS A 442 29.12 -15.29 -4.96
CA LYS A 442 29.95 -14.27 -4.28
C LYS A 442 30.71 -14.83 -3.08
N GLY A 443 30.62 -16.13 -2.81
CA GLY A 443 31.31 -16.81 -1.71
C GLY A 443 30.65 -16.69 -0.34
N ILE A 444 29.38 -16.28 -0.27
CA ILE A 444 28.61 -16.20 0.98
C ILE A 444 27.94 -17.57 1.22
N ASP A 445 28.10 -18.17 2.41
CA ASP A 445 27.44 -19.45 2.75
C ASP A 445 25.92 -19.27 2.91
N ALA A 446 25.20 -19.51 1.81
CA ALA A 446 23.75 -19.49 1.75
C ALA A 446 23.17 -20.91 1.67
N VAL A 447 22.17 -21.21 2.50
CA VAL A 447 21.51 -22.52 2.58
C VAL A 447 19.99 -22.39 2.52
N ILE A 448 19.33 -23.38 1.94
CA ILE A 448 17.88 -23.50 2.03
C ILE A 448 17.52 -24.23 3.32
N GLY A 449 16.87 -23.53 4.25
CA GLY A 449 16.32 -24.12 5.48
C GLY A 449 14.93 -24.70 5.26
N LEU A 450 14.13 -24.03 4.41
CA LEU A 450 12.83 -24.54 3.99
C LEU A 450 12.43 -23.98 2.63
N LEU A 451 11.93 -24.85 1.75
CA LEU A 451 11.44 -24.49 0.42
C LEU A 451 10.12 -25.18 0.09
N GLU A 452 9.10 -24.37 -0.20
CA GLU A 452 7.80 -24.84 -0.63
C GLU A 452 7.70 -24.78 -2.16
N THR A 453 8.02 -25.90 -2.82
CA THR A 453 8.03 -25.96 -4.29
C THR A 453 6.64 -26.09 -4.89
N HIS A 454 5.62 -26.54 -4.12
CA HIS A 454 4.26 -26.83 -4.61
C HIS A 454 4.23 -27.64 -5.92
N GLY A 455 5.23 -28.52 -6.13
CA GLY A 455 5.37 -29.34 -7.34
C GLY A 455 5.91 -28.63 -8.59
N ARG A 456 6.41 -27.39 -8.48
CA ARG A 456 6.88 -26.60 -9.63
C ARG A 456 8.30 -26.98 -10.07
N GLU A 457 8.43 -27.59 -11.25
CA GLU A 457 9.72 -28.00 -11.82
C GLU A 457 10.68 -26.82 -12.03
N GLU A 458 10.21 -25.68 -12.57
CA GLU A 458 11.04 -24.48 -12.74
C GLU A 458 11.60 -23.96 -11.40
N THR A 459 10.81 -24.05 -10.32
CA THR A 459 11.26 -23.62 -8.98
C THR A 459 12.29 -24.60 -8.41
N ARG A 460 12.10 -25.89 -8.67
CA ARG A 460 13.05 -26.94 -8.27
C ARG A 460 14.38 -26.80 -9.03
N ALA A 461 14.34 -26.52 -10.33
CA ALA A 461 15.53 -26.23 -11.12
C ALA A 461 16.28 -25.00 -10.61
N GLN A 462 15.56 -24.01 -10.07
CA GLN A 462 16.14 -22.79 -9.50
C GLN A 462 16.91 -23.02 -8.18
N ILE A 463 16.82 -24.21 -7.56
CA ILE A 463 17.67 -24.57 -6.40
C ILE A 463 19.15 -24.44 -6.79
N GLY A 464 19.51 -24.93 -7.99
CA GLY A 464 20.87 -24.83 -8.50
C GLY A 464 21.88 -25.50 -7.56
N ALA A 465 22.88 -24.72 -7.11
CA ALA A 465 23.96 -25.20 -6.24
C ALA A 465 23.67 -25.01 -4.74
N LEU A 466 22.48 -24.52 -4.37
CA LEU A 466 22.14 -24.26 -2.97
C LEU A 466 22.07 -25.55 -2.16
N PRO A 467 22.82 -25.66 -1.04
CA PRO A 467 22.63 -26.74 -0.09
C PRO A 467 21.21 -26.67 0.49
N LEU A 468 20.56 -27.84 0.62
CA LEU A 468 19.24 -27.98 1.20
C LEU A 468 19.35 -28.76 2.50
N LEU A 469 18.84 -28.21 3.61
CA LEU A 469 18.75 -28.92 4.88
C LEU A 469 17.55 -29.87 4.88
N GLU A 470 17.73 -31.03 5.51
CA GLU A 470 16.66 -31.99 5.71
C GLU A 470 15.62 -31.43 6.69
N GLN A 471 14.35 -31.74 6.42
CA GLN A 471 13.24 -31.31 7.28
C GLN A 471 13.11 -32.26 8.49
N ALA A 472 12.76 -31.70 9.64
CA ALA A 472 12.47 -32.47 10.84
C ALA A 472 11.14 -33.20 10.68
N THR A 473 11.10 -34.49 11.02
CA THR A 473 9.85 -35.27 11.06
C THR A 473 9.17 -35.14 12.42
N VAL A 474 7.95 -34.60 12.44
CA VAL A 474 7.13 -34.40 13.63
C VAL A 474 5.91 -35.33 13.59
N ALA A 475 5.78 -36.19 14.61
CA ALA A 475 4.63 -37.08 14.73
C ALA A 475 3.40 -36.32 15.28
N TYR A 476 2.32 -36.24 14.50
CA TYR A 476 1.08 -35.60 14.91
C TYR A 476 -0.15 -36.43 14.52
N ARG A 477 -0.97 -36.79 15.53
CA ARG A 477 -2.22 -37.57 15.37
C ARG A 477 -2.06 -38.86 14.54
N GLY A 478 -0.93 -39.56 14.68
CA GLY A 478 -0.66 -40.81 13.96
C GLY A 478 -0.13 -40.62 12.53
N THR A 479 0.16 -39.39 12.11
CA THR A 479 0.79 -39.05 10.82
C THR A 479 2.13 -38.39 11.06
N SER A 480 3.12 -38.68 10.21
CA SER A 480 4.40 -37.97 10.18
C SER A 480 4.27 -36.75 9.28
N LEU A 481 4.58 -35.57 9.81
CA LEU A 481 4.60 -34.31 9.06
C LEU A 481 6.04 -33.78 9.04
N GLU A 482 6.43 -33.11 7.96
CA GLU A 482 7.75 -32.51 7.81
C GLU A 482 7.67 -31.01 8.17
N GLU A 483 8.70 -30.49 8.85
CA GLU A 483 8.81 -29.09 9.24
C GLU A 483 10.28 -28.63 9.24
N MET A 484 10.52 -27.32 9.18
CA MET A 484 11.87 -26.75 9.25
C MET A 484 12.63 -27.15 10.53
N ASP A 485 13.85 -27.68 10.39
CA ASP A 485 14.72 -28.04 11.51
C ASP A 485 15.55 -26.85 11.99
N VAL A 486 14.99 -26.07 12.93
CA VAL A 486 15.67 -24.92 13.55
C VAL A 486 16.95 -25.33 14.27
N PRO A 487 16.98 -26.37 15.13
CA PRO A 487 18.22 -26.86 15.73
C PRO A 487 19.33 -27.19 14.72
N ALA A 488 19.01 -27.84 13.59
CA ALA A 488 20.00 -28.14 12.55
C ALA A 488 20.54 -26.88 11.87
N ILE A 489 19.69 -25.87 11.61
CA ILE A 489 20.12 -24.57 11.08
C ILE A 489 21.09 -23.89 12.06
N LEU A 490 20.74 -23.84 13.35
CA LEU A 490 21.57 -23.23 14.39
C LEU A 490 22.90 -23.97 14.56
N ALA A 491 22.90 -25.31 14.48
CA ALA A 491 24.10 -26.12 14.56
C ALA A 491 25.02 -25.95 13.34
N ARG A 492 24.46 -25.81 12.13
CA ARG A 492 25.21 -25.52 10.91
C ARG A 492 25.82 -24.11 10.94
N ASN A 493 25.12 -23.14 11.53
CA ASN A 493 25.53 -21.75 11.62
C ASN A 493 25.93 -21.10 10.27
N PRO A 494 25.06 -21.14 9.25
CA PRO A 494 25.33 -20.52 7.95
C PRO A 494 25.35 -18.98 8.04
N GLU A 495 25.94 -18.31 7.05
CA GLU A 495 25.84 -16.84 6.96
C GLU A 495 24.41 -16.40 6.62
N VAL A 496 23.74 -17.13 5.72
CA VAL A 496 22.38 -16.83 5.26
C VAL A 496 21.54 -18.11 5.16
N VAL A 497 20.31 -18.08 5.68
CA VAL A 497 19.31 -19.13 5.45
C VAL A 497 18.09 -18.60 4.67
N LEU A 498 17.64 -19.38 3.69
CA LEU A 498 16.44 -19.11 2.90
C LEU A 498 15.26 -19.89 3.50
N ILE A 499 14.19 -19.18 3.86
CA ILE A 499 13.02 -19.74 4.54
C ILE A 499 11.74 -19.27 3.86
N ASP A 500 11.05 -20.17 3.16
CA ASP A 500 9.79 -19.83 2.50
C ASP A 500 8.57 -19.78 3.45
N GLU A 501 7.50 -19.10 3.01
CA GLU A 501 6.20 -18.99 3.68
C GLU A 501 6.26 -18.50 5.14
N LEU A 502 6.70 -17.26 5.36
CA LEU A 502 6.84 -16.64 6.69
C LEU A 502 5.57 -16.71 7.56
N ALA A 503 4.39 -16.75 6.94
CA ALA A 503 3.10 -16.76 7.62
C ALA A 503 2.63 -18.15 8.09
N HIS A 504 3.37 -19.22 7.77
CA HIS A 504 2.99 -20.59 8.06
C HIS A 504 2.74 -20.84 9.55
N THR A 505 1.85 -21.78 9.84
CA THR A 505 1.54 -22.25 11.20
C THR A 505 2.20 -23.59 11.42
N ASN A 506 3.21 -23.63 12.29
CA ASN A 506 4.02 -24.82 12.47
C ASN A 506 3.19 -26.01 12.97
N VAL A 507 3.66 -27.21 12.65
CA VAL A 507 3.03 -28.46 13.09
C VAL A 507 2.80 -28.45 14.61
N PRO A 508 1.60 -28.80 15.11
CA PRO A 508 1.35 -28.80 16.56
C PRO A 508 2.28 -29.78 17.29
N GLY A 509 2.95 -29.29 18.33
CA GLY A 509 4.04 -30.01 19.02
C GLY A 509 5.41 -29.41 18.75
N SER A 510 5.53 -28.56 17.72
CA SER A 510 6.73 -27.73 17.49
C SER A 510 6.97 -26.75 18.65
N ARG A 511 8.24 -26.41 18.87
CA ARG A 511 8.67 -25.48 19.94
C ARG A 511 7.98 -24.11 19.81
N ASN A 512 7.95 -23.59 18.59
CA ASN A 512 7.26 -22.35 18.26
C ASN A 512 5.98 -22.66 17.46
N LYS A 513 4.97 -21.80 17.58
CA LYS A 513 3.67 -22.01 16.91
C LYS A 513 3.66 -21.46 15.49
N LYS A 514 4.53 -20.50 15.19
CA LYS A 514 4.54 -19.78 13.91
C LYS A 514 5.95 -19.70 13.37
N ARG A 515 6.11 -19.86 12.05
CA ARG A 515 7.41 -19.82 11.38
C ARG A 515 8.15 -18.50 11.55
N TYR A 516 7.43 -17.39 11.64
CA TYR A 516 8.06 -16.10 11.93
C TYR A 516 8.74 -16.08 13.31
N GLU A 517 8.36 -16.92 14.27
CA GLU A 517 9.00 -17.04 15.58
C GLU A 517 10.33 -17.80 15.45
N ASP A 518 10.37 -18.86 14.64
CA ASP A 518 11.62 -19.56 14.29
C ASP A 518 12.60 -18.62 13.58
N VAL A 519 12.11 -17.80 12.65
CA VAL A 519 12.91 -16.79 11.97
C VAL A 519 13.50 -15.79 12.97
N LEU A 520 12.76 -15.39 14.01
CA LEU A 520 13.28 -14.51 15.05
C LEU A 520 14.39 -15.19 15.86
N GLU A 521 14.22 -16.47 16.23
CA GLU A 521 15.24 -17.27 16.93
C GLU A 521 16.54 -17.37 16.11
N ILE A 522 16.44 -17.66 14.82
CA ILE A 522 17.59 -17.73 13.90
C ILE A 522 18.31 -16.38 13.78
N LEU A 523 17.54 -15.29 13.64
CA LEU A 523 18.12 -13.94 13.56
C LEU A 523 18.82 -13.54 14.87
N GLU A 524 18.26 -13.92 16.02
CA GLU A 524 18.87 -13.67 17.34
C GLU A 524 20.17 -14.45 17.55
N ALA A 525 20.34 -15.59 16.87
CA ALA A 525 21.60 -16.34 16.83
C ALA A 525 22.67 -15.70 15.92
N GLY A 526 22.35 -14.63 15.19
CA GLY A 526 23.28 -13.91 14.31
C GLY A 526 23.24 -14.35 12.84
N ILE A 527 22.43 -15.37 12.51
CA ILE A 527 22.28 -15.89 11.14
C ILE A 527 21.34 -14.98 10.35
N SER A 528 21.71 -14.58 9.15
CA SER A 528 20.85 -13.76 8.31
C SER A 528 19.75 -14.60 7.65
N VAL A 529 18.56 -14.04 7.47
CA VAL A 529 17.41 -14.74 6.91
C VAL A 529 16.87 -14.01 5.69
N VAL A 530 16.65 -14.74 4.60
CA VAL A 530 15.82 -14.28 3.46
C VAL A 530 14.53 -15.08 3.47
N SER A 531 13.38 -14.40 3.50
CA SER A 531 12.08 -15.05 3.55
C SER A 531 11.08 -14.48 2.56
N THR A 532 9.97 -15.18 2.34
CA THR A 532 8.89 -14.73 1.46
C THR A 532 7.52 -14.70 2.14
N VAL A 533 6.70 -13.72 1.73
CA VAL A 533 5.34 -13.58 2.24
C VAL A 533 4.40 -12.93 1.22
N ASN A 534 3.15 -13.35 1.18
CA ASN A 534 2.10 -12.61 0.46
C ASN A 534 1.43 -11.58 1.37
N VAL A 535 1.05 -10.43 0.82
CA VAL A 535 0.37 -9.37 1.58
C VAL A 535 -0.95 -9.81 2.22
N GLN A 536 -1.59 -10.82 1.63
CA GLN A 536 -2.82 -11.41 2.17
C GLN A 536 -2.66 -11.96 3.60
N HIS A 537 -1.44 -12.32 3.98
CA HIS A 537 -1.13 -12.87 5.30
C HIS A 537 -0.83 -11.80 6.33
N LEU A 538 -0.68 -10.53 5.94
CA LEU A 538 -0.49 -9.45 6.91
C LEU A 538 -1.75 -9.31 7.74
N GLU A 539 -1.57 -9.33 9.07
CA GLU A 539 -2.68 -9.38 10.00
C GLU A 539 -3.61 -8.18 9.87
N SER A 540 -3.06 -6.97 9.68
CA SER A 540 -3.87 -5.76 9.50
C SER A 540 -4.73 -5.74 8.23
N LEU A 541 -4.38 -6.56 7.23
CA LEU A 541 -5.00 -6.59 5.91
C LEU A 541 -6.07 -7.67 5.75
N ASN A 542 -6.20 -8.58 6.71
CA ASN A 542 -7.09 -9.75 6.64
C ASN A 542 -8.52 -9.39 6.22
N ASP A 543 -9.11 -8.37 6.86
CA ASP A 543 -10.50 -7.97 6.58
C ASP A 543 -10.65 -7.35 5.17
N ALA A 544 -9.63 -6.63 4.69
CA ALA A 544 -9.65 -6.06 3.34
C ALA A 544 -9.51 -7.16 2.28
N VAL A 545 -8.66 -8.16 2.54
CA VAL A 545 -8.47 -9.33 1.68
C VAL A 545 -9.74 -10.16 1.61
N GLU A 546 -10.41 -10.40 2.75
CA GLU A 546 -11.69 -11.12 2.79
C GLU A 546 -12.77 -10.36 2.01
N GLN A 547 -12.81 -9.02 2.11
CA GLN A 547 -13.74 -8.20 1.35
C GLN A 547 -13.49 -8.26 -0.16
N ILE A 548 -12.22 -8.30 -0.58
CA ILE A 548 -11.83 -8.38 -1.99
C ILE A 548 -12.11 -9.78 -2.54
N THR A 549 -11.62 -10.81 -1.85
CA THR A 549 -11.55 -12.19 -2.39
C THR A 549 -12.71 -13.07 -1.98
N GLY A 550 -13.47 -12.69 -0.94
CA GLY A 550 -14.45 -13.55 -0.28
C GLY A 550 -13.84 -14.67 0.57
N VAL A 551 -12.51 -14.74 0.67
CA VAL A 551 -11.79 -15.82 1.37
C VAL A 551 -11.14 -15.28 2.63
N ARG A 552 -11.46 -15.89 3.78
CA ARG A 552 -10.82 -15.56 5.05
C ARG A 552 -9.46 -16.25 5.16
N VAL A 553 -8.41 -15.46 5.29
CA VAL A 553 -7.04 -15.95 5.48
C VAL A 553 -6.86 -16.38 6.94
N ARG A 554 -6.52 -17.65 7.17
CA ARG A 554 -6.31 -18.19 8.53
C ARG A 554 -4.89 -18.01 9.02
N GLU A 555 -3.94 -18.13 8.12
CA GLU A 555 -2.53 -18.01 8.42
C GLU A 555 -2.09 -16.55 8.30
N THR A 556 -1.73 -15.96 9.44
CA THR A 556 -1.35 -14.55 9.50
C THR A 556 0.04 -14.35 10.08
N VAL A 557 0.70 -13.29 9.62
CA VAL A 557 1.95 -12.76 10.18
C VAL A 557 1.70 -11.35 10.72
N PRO A 558 2.24 -11.00 11.91
CA PRO A 558 2.13 -9.64 12.42
C PRO A 558 2.89 -8.65 11.54
N ASP A 559 2.29 -7.48 11.27
CA ASP A 559 2.87 -6.41 10.44
C ASP A 559 4.26 -5.96 10.92
N ARG A 560 4.55 -6.11 12.22
CA ARG A 560 5.86 -5.81 12.81
C ARG A 560 7.01 -6.60 12.18
N MET A 561 6.75 -7.76 11.58
CA MET A 561 7.79 -8.55 10.91
C MET A 561 8.38 -7.80 9.71
N LEU A 562 7.57 -7.06 8.96
CA LEU A 562 8.08 -6.19 7.89
C LEU A 562 8.96 -5.08 8.46
N ARG A 563 8.52 -4.42 9.54
CA ARG A 563 9.33 -3.38 10.22
C ARG A 563 10.63 -3.89 10.83
N LEU A 564 10.68 -5.16 11.23
CA LEU A 564 11.88 -5.82 11.73
C LEU A 564 12.85 -6.20 10.62
N ALA A 565 12.39 -6.35 9.37
CA ALA A 565 13.25 -6.63 8.24
C ALA A 565 14.17 -5.44 7.97
N ASP A 566 15.44 -5.70 7.69
CA ASP A 566 16.38 -4.68 7.23
C ASP A 566 16.08 -4.26 5.79
N GLU A 567 15.60 -5.22 4.98
CA GLU A 567 15.22 -5.02 3.59
C GLU A 567 13.88 -5.67 3.29
N VAL A 568 12.98 -4.93 2.64
CA VAL A 568 11.71 -5.44 2.13
C VAL A 568 11.71 -5.13 0.64
N GLU A 569 11.43 -6.11 -0.22
CA GLU A 569 11.35 -5.92 -1.68
C GLU A 569 10.04 -6.50 -2.22
N LEU A 570 9.32 -5.71 -3.03
CA LEU A 570 8.08 -6.12 -3.67
C LEU A 570 8.38 -6.86 -4.99
N ILE A 571 7.88 -8.08 -5.12
CA ILE A 571 7.84 -8.83 -6.38
C ILE A 571 6.53 -8.52 -7.10
N ASP A 572 6.61 -7.58 -8.04
CA ASP A 572 5.48 -7.13 -8.84
C ASP A 572 5.31 -7.95 -10.14
N VAL A 573 4.06 -8.31 -10.42
CA VAL A 573 3.61 -9.02 -11.63
C VAL A 573 2.22 -8.53 -12.00
N ALA A 574 1.98 -8.28 -13.29
CA ALA A 574 0.68 -7.84 -13.77
C ALA A 574 -0.39 -8.96 -13.63
N PRO A 575 -1.66 -8.61 -13.35
CA PRO A 575 -2.74 -9.57 -13.18
C PRO A 575 -2.91 -10.55 -14.36
N LYS A 576 -2.83 -10.06 -15.61
CA LYS A 576 -2.96 -10.89 -16.82
C LYS A 576 -1.85 -11.94 -16.90
N ALA A 577 -0.60 -11.52 -16.72
CA ALA A 577 0.54 -12.42 -16.70
C ALA A 577 0.43 -13.48 -15.60
N LEU A 578 -0.13 -13.13 -14.43
CA LEU A 578 -0.35 -14.09 -13.36
C LEU A 578 -1.44 -15.12 -13.72
N GLN A 579 -2.52 -14.70 -14.39
CA GLN A 579 -3.54 -15.61 -14.88
C GLN A 579 -3.05 -16.53 -16.00
N GLU A 580 -2.22 -16.03 -16.91
CA GLU A 580 -1.59 -16.84 -17.95
C GLU A 580 -0.73 -17.94 -17.32
N ARG A 581 0.13 -17.58 -16.35
CA ARG A 581 0.90 -18.57 -15.57
C ARG A 581 0.03 -19.58 -14.84
N MET A 582 -1.18 -19.19 -14.41
CA MET A 582 -2.14 -20.11 -13.82
C MET A 582 -2.66 -21.11 -14.86
N ARG A 583 -3.08 -20.62 -16.03
CA ARG A 583 -3.60 -21.45 -17.15
C ARG A 583 -2.55 -22.42 -17.69
N GLU A 584 -1.29 -22.02 -17.63
CA GLU A 584 -0.14 -22.86 -18.00
C GLU A 584 0.22 -23.91 -16.93
N GLY A 585 -0.51 -23.98 -15.81
CA GLY A 585 -0.23 -24.92 -14.72
C GLY A 585 1.03 -24.58 -13.90
N LYS A 586 1.60 -23.38 -14.06
CA LYS A 586 2.85 -22.96 -13.37
C LYS A 586 2.62 -22.54 -11.91
N ILE A 587 1.37 -22.43 -11.46
CA ILE A 587 1.01 -21.96 -10.11
C ILE A 587 0.33 -23.05 -9.28
N TYR A 588 -0.69 -23.72 -9.84
CA TYR A 588 -1.42 -24.86 -9.26
C TYR A 588 -1.52 -25.99 -10.27
N ALA A 589 -1.77 -27.20 -9.78
CA ALA A 589 -2.15 -28.35 -10.61
C ALA A 589 -3.39 -28.03 -11.46
N MET A 590 -3.42 -28.53 -12.70
CA MET A 590 -4.43 -28.21 -13.72
C MET A 590 -5.87 -28.40 -13.23
N GLU A 591 -6.12 -29.41 -12.40
CA GLU A 591 -7.44 -29.71 -11.83
C GLU A 591 -8.00 -28.57 -10.96
N LYS A 592 -7.13 -27.76 -10.34
CA LYS A 592 -7.52 -26.64 -9.45
C LYS A 592 -7.53 -25.28 -10.15
N VAL A 593 -7.09 -25.23 -11.41
CA VAL A 593 -6.91 -23.96 -12.16
C VAL A 593 -8.23 -23.23 -12.38
N GLU A 594 -9.24 -23.92 -12.93
CA GLU A 594 -10.54 -23.31 -13.23
C GLU A 594 -11.23 -22.78 -11.96
N GLN A 595 -11.21 -23.57 -10.87
CA GLN A 595 -11.76 -23.14 -9.58
C GLN A 595 -11.00 -21.93 -9.02
N ALA A 596 -9.66 -21.91 -9.10
CA ALA A 596 -8.84 -20.81 -8.61
C ALA A 596 -9.07 -19.52 -9.41
N LEU A 597 -9.15 -19.61 -10.75
CA LEU A 597 -9.48 -18.50 -11.65
C LEU A 597 -10.91 -17.98 -11.42
N GLY A 598 -11.85 -18.88 -11.12
CA GLY A 598 -13.24 -18.55 -10.80
C GLY A 598 -13.44 -17.89 -9.43
N HIS A 599 -12.44 -17.86 -8.55
CA HIS A 599 -12.53 -17.28 -7.21
C HIS A 599 -11.37 -16.30 -6.90
N PHE A 600 -10.28 -16.79 -6.32
CA PHE A 600 -9.19 -15.95 -5.81
C PHE A 600 -8.47 -15.18 -6.93
N PHE A 601 -8.26 -15.80 -8.10
CA PHE A 601 -7.48 -15.25 -9.21
C PHE A 601 -8.31 -14.49 -10.26
N ARG A 602 -9.51 -14.02 -9.90
CA ARG A 602 -10.26 -13.08 -10.73
C ARG A 602 -9.46 -11.80 -10.96
N THR A 603 -9.61 -11.20 -12.14
CA THR A 603 -8.84 -10.01 -12.54
C THR A 603 -9.01 -8.87 -11.53
N GLY A 604 -10.24 -8.54 -11.12
CA GLY A 604 -10.49 -7.52 -10.10
C GLY A 604 -9.84 -7.81 -8.75
N ASN A 605 -9.80 -9.08 -8.32
CA ASN A 605 -9.17 -9.47 -7.07
C ASN A 605 -7.65 -9.28 -7.13
N LEU A 606 -7.03 -9.68 -8.24
CA LEU A 606 -5.59 -9.54 -8.44
C LEU A 606 -5.15 -8.07 -8.56
N ILE A 607 -5.95 -7.23 -9.24
CA ILE A 607 -5.70 -5.78 -9.30
C ILE A 607 -5.76 -5.20 -7.87
N ALA A 608 -6.81 -5.52 -7.10
CA ALA A 608 -6.98 -4.99 -5.75
C ALA A 608 -5.89 -5.48 -4.77
N LEU A 609 -5.46 -6.74 -4.86
CA LEU A 609 -4.35 -7.26 -4.05
C LEU A 609 -3.01 -6.63 -4.43
N ARG A 610 -2.79 -6.36 -5.71
CA ARG A 610 -1.59 -5.66 -6.21
C ARG A 610 -1.53 -4.23 -5.70
N GLU A 611 -2.64 -3.51 -5.79
CA GLU A 611 -2.80 -2.16 -5.23
C GLU A 611 -2.53 -2.14 -3.72
N LEU A 612 -3.12 -3.09 -2.99
CA LEU A 612 -2.94 -3.22 -1.55
C LEU A 612 -1.47 -3.47 -1.19
N ALA A 613 -0.77 -4.31 -1.96
CA ALA A 613 0.64 -4.59 -1.76
C ALA A 613 1.52 -3.37 -1.99
N LEU A 614 1.32 -2.65 -3.10
CA LEU A 614 2.07 -1.45 -3.42
C LEU A 614 1.94 -0.39 -2.32
N ARG A 615 0.73 -0.20 -1.77
CA ARG A 615 0.49 0.75 -0.68
C ARG A 615 1.13 0.34 0.64
N GLU A 616 1.00 -0.92 1.02
CA GLU A 616 1.56 -1.38 2.29
C GLU A 616 3.09 -1.23 2.31
N ILE A 617 3.74 -1.53 1.18
CA ILE A 617 5.20 -1.35 1.05
C ILE A 617 5.57 0.13 0.98
N ALA A 618 4.76 0.99 0.34
CA ALA A 618 4.98 2.43 0.37
C ALA A 618 4.90 2.99 1.81
N ASP A 619 3.92 2.56 2.59
CA ASP A 619 3.74 2.96 4.00
C ASP A 619 4.93 2.49 4.87
N ASP A 620 5.45 1.27 4.67
CA ASP A 620 6.68 0.79 5.34
C ASP A 620 7.92 1.61 4.96
N VAL A 621 8.09 1.96 3.68
CA VAL A 621 9.21 2.80 3.22
C VAL A 621 9.16 4.21 3.84
N ASP A 622 7.98 4.84 3.89
CA ASP A 622 7.79 6.14 4.55
C ASP A 622 8.15 6.08 6.05
N GLU A 623 7.74 5.01 6.74
CA GLU A 623 8.07 4.83 8.16
C GLU A 623 9.59 4.67 8.39
N ARG A 624 10.29 3.93 7.53
CA ARG A 624 11.76 3.79 7.59
C ARG A 624 12.47 5.12 7.34
N LEU A 625 12.01 5.89 6.34
CA LEU A 625 12.55 7.21 6.03
C LEU A 625 12.45 8.15 7.22
N GLU A 626 11.28 8.24 7.85
CA GLU A 626 11.08 9.09 9.02
C GLU A 626 11.90 8.64 10.23
N ALA A 627 12.07 7.33 10.43
CA ALA A 627 12.90 6.82 11.50
C ALA A 627 14.36 7.31 11.38
N TRP A 628 14.84 7.54 10.15
CA TRP A 628 16.13 8.15 9.86
C TRP A 628 16.10 9.68 9.93
N GLU A 629 15.00 10.31 9.49
CA GLU A 629 14.78 11.75 9.50
C GLU A 629 14.34 12.32 10.87
N ARG A 630 14.46 11.56 11.97
CA ARG A 630 14.28 12.10 13.34
C ARG A 630 15.17 13.32 13.66
N ASN A 631 16.06 13.72 12.75
CA ASN A 631 16.88 14.92 12.80
C ASN A 631 16.47 16.04 11.81
N GLY A 632 15.37 15.94 11.07
CA GLY A 632 15.02 16.96 10.08
C GLY A 632 13.58 16.88 9.58
N SER A 633 12.71 17.69 10.19
CA SER A 633 11.57 18.37 9.54
C SER A 633 10.63 17.54 8.65
N LEU A 634 9.42 17.23 9.15
CA LEU A 634 8.13 17.33 8.43
C LEU A 634 6.90 17.04 9.33
N ARG A 635 7.03 17.18 10.65
CA ARG A 635 5.84 17.27 11.51
C ARG A 635 5.08 18.55 11.15
N GLY A 636 3.95 18.41 10.46
CA GLY A 636 2.93 19.46 10.37
C GLY A 636 2.68 20.01 11.77
N GLY A 637 2.69 21.33 11.90
CA GLY A 637 2.92 22.08 13.15
C GLY A 637 1.85 21.97 14.23
N TRP A 638 1.59 20.77 14.73
CA TRP A 638 0.89 20.50 15.98
C TRP A 638 1.74 19.52 16.78
N GLY A 639 2.44 20.02 17.80
CA GLY A 639 3.37 19.25 18.64
C GLY A 639 2.74 18.18 19.54
N ARG A 640 1.52 17.73 19.26
CA ARG A 640 0.83 16.68 20.04
C ARG A 640 0.94 15.36 19.28
N ARG A 641 1.59 14.37 19.89
CA ARG A 641 1.56 12.98 19.38
C ARG A 641 0.10 12.55 19.31
N GLU A 642 -0.32 12.05 18.15
CA GLU A 642 -1.66 11.46 18.01
C GLU A 642 -1.75 10.25 18.94
N SER A 643 -2.91 10.04 19.55
CA SER A 643 -3.15 8.96 20.48
C SER A 643 -4.56 8.44 20.24
N ILE A 644 -4.67 7.18 19.83
CA ILE A 644 -5.94 6.56 19.43
C ILE A 644 -6.43 5.63 20.52
N PHE A 645 -7.69 5.81 20.88
CA PHE A 645 -8.37 4.98 21.85
C PHE A 645 -9.45 4.18 21.14
N VAL A 646 -9.37 2.84 21.16
CA VAL A 646 -10.33 1.96 20.48
C VAL A 646 -11.21 1.30 21.53
N ALA A 647 -12.49 1.67 21.62
CA ALA A 647 -13.41 1.03 22.56
C ALA A 647 -14.04 -0.21 21.93
N VAL A 648 -13.73 -1.38 22.48
CA VAL A 648 -14.17 -2.68 21.97
C VAL A 648 -15.28 -3.27 22.83
N THR A 649 -16.00 -4.24 22.28
CA THR A 649 -16.98 -5.06 23.00
C THR A 649 -16.67 -6.54 22.80
N THR A 650 -17.39 -7.47 23.42
CA THR A 650 -17.24 -8.92 23.19
C THR A 650 -17.92 -9.43 21.90
N SER A 651 -18.33 -8.52 21.00
CA SER A 651 -18.95 -8.89 19.73
C SER A 651 -17.98 -9.45 18.71
N GLU A 652 -18.46 -10.24 17.76
CA GLU A 652 -17.68 -10.76 16.61
C GLU A 652 -16.99 -9.66 15.80
N ASN A 653 -17.54 -8.44 15.75
CA ASN A 653 -16.94 -7.30 15.04
C ASN A 653 -15.76 -6.65 15.78
N ALA A 654 -15.40 -7.11 16.98
CA ALA A 654 -14.37 -6.48 17.80
C ALA A 654 -12.97 -6.63 17.22
N GLU A 655 -12.62 -7.79 16.67
CA GLU A 655 -11.33 -7.99 16.01
C GLU A 655 -11.15 -7.03 14.82
N ARG A 656 -12.20 -6.89 14.01
CA ARG A 656 -12.22 -5.95 12.87
C ARG A 656 -12.07 -4.50 13.33
N LEU A 657 -12.71 -4.13 14.44
CA LEU A 657 -12.56 -2.79 15.02
C LEU A 657 -11.11 -2.55 15.49
N ILE A 658 -10.46 -3.56 16.07
CA ILE A 658 -9.05 -3.50 16.49
C ILE A 658 -8.14 -3.37 15.26
N ARG A 659 -8.31 -4.19 14.22
CA ARG A 659 -7.54 -4.10 12.96
C ARG A 659 -7.70 -2.74 12.29
N ARG A 660 -8.95 -2.25 12.17
CA ARG A 660 -9.24 -0.90 11.63
C ARG A 660 -8.60 0.19 12.49
N GLY A 661 -8.69 0.07 13.82
CA GLY A 661 -8.06 0.99 14.76
C GLY A 661 -6.55 1.03 14.65
N PHE A 662 -5.90 -0.14 14.55
CA PHE A 662 -4.47 -0.29 14.28
C PHE A 662 -4.08 0.39 12.97
N ARG A 663 -4.75 0.12 11.84
CA ARG A 663 -4.38 0.74 10.55
C ARG A 663 -4.43 2.27 10.60
N ILE A 664 -5.46 2.82 11.26
CA ILE A 664 -5.57 4.26 11.44
C ILE A 664 -4.44 4.73 12.37
N ALA A 665 -4.17 4.05 13.48
CA ALA A 665 -3.08 4.40 14.38
C ALA A 665 -1.72 4.36 13.69
N HIS A 666 -1.45 3.32 12.91
CA HIS A 666 -0.24 3.10 12.13
C HIS A 666 -0.01 4.27 11.17
N ARG A 667 -1.00 4.58 10.32
CA ARG A 667 -0.95 5.67 9.35
C ARG A 667 -0.93 7.06 9.99
N LEU A 668 -1.57 7.24 11.15
CA LEU A 668 -1.51 8.48 11.93
C LEU A 668 -0.25 8.58 12.81
N LYS A 669 0.59 7.54 12.85
CA LYS A 669 1.78 7.41 13.71
C LYS A 669 1.43 7.67 15.19
N ALA A 670 0.31 7.11 15.60
CA ALA A 670 -0.30 7.31 16.90
C ALA A 670 -0.02 6.14 17.84
N GLU A 671 0.25 6.45 19.10
CA GLU A 671 0.12 5.43 20.15
C GLU A 671 -1.34 5.00 20.22
N TRP A 672 -1.63 3.71 20.41
CA TRP A 672 -3.00 3.26 20.47
C TRP A 672 -3.26 2.20 21.54
N ARG A 673 -4.49 2.20 22.04
CA ARG A 673 -4.96 1.28 23.07
C ARG A 673 -6.33 0.74 22.71
N ALA A 674 -6.54 -0.56 22.90
CA ALA A 674 -7.86 -1.18 22.83
C ALA A 674 -8.41 -1.34 24.24
N VAL A 675 -9.63 -0.87 24.48
CA VAL A 675 -10.21 -0.85 25.83
C VAL A 675 -11.59 -1.49 25.85
N TYR A 676 -11.75 -2.46 26.74
CA TYR A 676 -13.03 -3.08 27.04
C TYR A 676 -13.59 -2.56 28.37
N ALA A 677 -14.82 -2.06 28.36
CA ALA A 677 -15.52 -1.62 29.56
C ALA A 677 -16.50 -2.71 30.02
N HIS A 678 -16.17 -3.37 31.12
CA HIS A 678 -16.98 -4.41 31.73
C HIS A 678 -17.94 -3.82 32.77
N ALA A 679 -19.24 -4.03 32.57
CA ALA A 679 -20.29 -3.63 33.50
C ALA A 679 -21.23 -4.80 33.78
N GLY A 680 -21.11 -5.38 34.98
CA GLY A 680 -21.94 -6.51 35.42
C GLY A 680 -21.20 -7.50 36.32
N PRO A 681 -21.82 -8.67 36.57
CA PRO A 681 -21.19 -9.80 37.25
C PRO A 681 -20.08 -10.42 36.38
N ALA A 682 -19.41 -11.47 36.89
CA ALA A 682 -18.34 -12.17 36.19
C ALA A 682 -18.71 -12.53 34.73
N LEU A 683 -17.71 -12.48 33.85
CA LEU A 683 -17.89 -12.78 32.43
C LEU A 683 -18.14 -14.28 32.25
N PRO A 684 -19.00 -14.67 31.28
CA PRO A 684 -19.04 -16.06 30.83
C PRO A 684 -17.67 -16.49 30.30
N ALA A 685 -17.28 -17.75 30.51
CA ALA A 685 -16.00 -18.29 30.03
C ALA A 685 -15.76 -18.11 28.52
N SER A 686 -16.83 -18.10 27.71
CA SER A 686 -16.75 -17.84 26.27
C SER A 686 -16.35 -16.39 25.94
N ASP A 687 -16.78 -15.42 26.74
CA ASP A 687 -16.43 -14.01 26.58
C ASP A 687 -15.03 -13.71 27.13
N GLU A 688 -14.58 -14.43 28.17
CA GLU A 688 -13.19 -14.36 28.66
C GLU A 688 -12.19 -14.81 27.59
N ARG A 689 -12.40 -15.98 26.98
CA ARG A 689 -11.58 -16.47 25.87
C ARG A 689 -11.53 -15.50 24.69
N ARG A 690 -12.65 -14.84 24.39
CA ARG A 690 -12.69 -13.80 23.35
C ARG A 690 -11.87 -12.59 23.73
N LEU A 691 -11.94 -12.11 24.97
CA LEU A 691 -11.14 -10.97 25.43
C LEU A 691 -9.65 -11.28 25.43
N GLU A 692 -9.25 -12.51 25.80
CA GLU A 692 -7.88 -12.98 25.68
C GLU A 692 -7.41 -12.92 24.22
N ALA A 693 -8.19 -13.44 23.29
CA ALA A 693 -7.89 -13.36 21.85
C ALA A 693 -7.78 -11.91 21.35
N LEU A 694 -8.66 -11.00 21.81
CA LEU A 694 -8.60 -9.57 21.47
C LEU A 694 -7.36 -8.88 22.06
N ALA A 695 -6.95 -9.27 23.28
CA ALA A 695 -5.74 -8.76 23.92
C ALA A 695 -4.48 -9.23 23.19
N GLU A 696 -4.41 -10.52 22.83
CA GLU A 696 -3.33 -11.09 22.03
C GLU A 696 -3.22 -10.40 20.66
N LEU A 697 -4.34 -10.25 19.94
CA LEU A 697 -4.39 -9.51 18.67
C LEU A 697 -3.87 -8.07 18.83
N THR A 698 -4.34 -7.35 19.86
CA THR A 698 -3.93 -5.98 20.12
C THR A 698 -2.41 -5.89 20.37
N ASN A 699 -1.87 -6.81 21.17
CA ASN A 699 -0.44 -6.86 21.48
C ASN A 699 0.41 -7.23 20.27
N ARG A 700 -0.04 -8.17 19.42
CA ARG A 700 0.64 -8.55 18.16
C ARG A 700 0.72 -7.38 17.18
N LEU A 701 -0.32 -6.56 17.12
CA LEU A 701 -0.36 -5.31 16.35
C LEU A 701 0.37 -4.13 17.04
N GLY A 702 1.01 -4.35 18.19
CA GLY A 702 1.80 -3.32 18.90
C GLY A 702 0.97 -2.29 19.68
N GLY A 703 -0.32 -2.56 19.90
CA GLY A 703 -1.18 -1.78 20.80
C GLY A 703 -1.12 -2.29 22.25
N ARG A 704 -1.78 -1.58 23.17
CA ARG A 704 -2.01 -2.07 24.54
C ARG A 704 -3.49 -2.37 24.76
N PHE A 705 -3.79 -3.55 25.32
CA PHE A 705 -5.15 -3.90 25.72
C PHE A 705 -5.41 -3.57 27.19
N GLU A 706 -6.56 -2.97 27.51
CA GLU A 706 -6.95 -2.62 28.88
C GLU A 706 -8.41 -2.99 29.16
N THR A 707 -8.66 -3.59 30.32
CA THR A 707 -10.02 -3.89 30.80
C THR A 707 -10.38 -2.95 31.94
N LEU A 708 -11.47 -2.19 31.77
CA LEU A 708 -12.00 -1.29 32.80
C LEU A 708 -13.22 -1.91 33.48
N ARG A 709 -13.21 -1.95 34.81
CA ARG A 709 -14.41 -2.27 35.60
C ARG A 709 -15.29 -1.02 35.71
N VAL A 710 -16.56 -1.16 35.38
CA VAL A 710 -17.54 -0.08 35.44
C VAL A 710 -18.69 -0.49 36.36
N PRO A 711 -19.10 0.35 37.34
CA PRO A 711 -20.17 0.01 38.29
C PRO A 711 -21.52 -0.28 37.62
N SER A 712 -21.79 0.38 36.49
CA SER A 712 -23.07 0.31 35.80
C SER A 712 -22.89 0.51 34.31
N ARG A 713 -23.70 -0.20 33.52
CA ARG A 713 -23.73 -0.03 32.06
C ARG A 713 -24.02 1.42 31.63
N ARG A 714 -24.72 2.21 32.45
CA ARG A 714 -25.01 3.64 32.17
C ARG A 714 -23.78 4.54 32.29
N GLN A 715 -22.77 4.12 33.05
CA GLN A 715 -21.54 4.88 33.27
C GLN A 715 -20.45 4.57 32.24
N VAL A 716 -20.61 3.50 31.45
CA VAL A 716 -19.62 3.10 30.42
C VAL A 716 -19.19 4.27 29.51
N PRO A 717 -20.10 5.11 28.96
CA PRO A 717 -19.70 6.26 28.14
C PRO A 717 -18.77 7.24 28.86
N GLN A 718 -19.11 7.57 30.11
CA GLN A 718 -18.35 8.53 30.92
C GLN A 718 -16.99 7.94 31.31
N THR A 719 -16.94 6.67 31.72
CA THR A 719 -15.68 6.00 32.08
C THR A 719 -14.74 5.90 30.88
N LEU A 720 -15.25 5.54 29.69
CA LEU A 720 -14.46 5.50 28.46
C LEU A 720 -13.91 6.89 28.08
N LEU A 721 -14.74 7.94 28.17
CA LEU A 721 -14.29 9.31 27.91
C LEU A 721 -13.25 9.80 28.92
N SER A 722 -13.48 9.58 30.21
CA SER A 722 -12.54 9.95 31.27
C SER A 722 -11.20 9.24 31.10
N ARG A 723 -11.21 7.94 30.76
CA ARG A 723 -9.97 7.19 30.48
C ARG A 723 -9.28 7.68 29.22
N ALA A 724 -10.02 7.91 28.13
CA ALA A 724 -9.46 8.45 26.89
C ALA A 724 -8.79 9.82 27.13
N ASN A 725 -9.40 10.69 27.92
CA ASN A 725 -8.84 11.98 28.33
C ASN A 725 -7.57 11.82 29.19
N ALA A 726 -7.58 10.93 30.18
CA ALA A 726 -6.40 10.65 31.01
C ALA A 726 -5.22 10.13 30.18
N CYS A 727 -5.52 9.33 29.15
CA CYS A 727 -4.57 8.85 28.15
C CYS A 727 -4.14 9.92 27.11
N ARG A 728 -4.62 11.16 27.24
CA ARG A 728 -4.42 12.27 26.29
C ARG A 728 -4.74 11.86 24.84
N SER A 729 -5.77 11.05 24.67
CA SER A 729 -6.20 10.53 23.36
C SER A 729 -6.70 11.69 22.49
N THR A 730 -6.22 11.75 21.25
CA THR A 730 -6.68 12.72 20.25
C THR A 730 -7.92 12.23 19.52
N GLN A 731 -8.11 10.90 19.45
CA GLN A 731 -9.21 10.26 18.74
C GLN A 731 -9.74 9.04 19.51
N LEU A 732 -11.06 8.88 19.52
CA LEU A 732 -11.79 7.72 20.04
C LEU A 732 -12.47 6.98 18.90
N ILE A 733 -12.23 5.67 18.78
CA ILE A 733 -12.80 4.79 17.77
C ILE A 733 -13.82 3.87 18.43
N LEU A 734 -15.03 3.81 17.85
CA LEU A 734 -16.16 3.03 18.32
C LEU A 734 -16.73 2.18 17.18
N GLY A 735 -17.19 0.97 17.46
CA GLY A 735 -17.99 0.20 16.51
C GLY A 735 -19.44 0.71 16.42
N GLN A 736 -20.07 0.58 15.25
CA GLN A 736 -21.50 0.84 15.10
C GLN A 736 -22.31 -0.11 16.02
N PRO A 737 -23.36 0.38 16.69
CA PRO A 737 -24.21 -0.48 17.51
C PRO A 737 -25.00 -1.45 16.60
N GLY A 738 -24.80 -2.76 16.81
CA GLY A 738 -25.41 -3.83 16.01
C GLY A 738 -26.94 -3.72 15.84
N ARG A 739 -27.45 -4.18 14.70
CA ARG A 739 -28.84 -3.99 14.22
C ARG A 739 -29.85 -5.07 14.62
N GLY A 740 -29.48 -6.07 15.41
CA GLY A 740 -30.38 -7.16 15.78
C GLY A 740 -31.62 -6.67 16.54
N TRP A 741 -32.81 -7.10 16.13
CA TRP A 741 -34.10 -6.81 16.80
C TRP A 741 -34.15 -7.26 18.27
N ARG A 742 -33.27 -8.20 18.66
CA ARG A 742 -33.07 -8.69 20.03
C ARG A 742 -31.98 -7.93 20.82
N ILE A 743 -31.29 -6.96 20.23
CA ILE A 743 -30.27 -6.15 20.90
C ILE A 743 -30.95 -4.89 21.44
N LEU A 744 -31.16 -4.86 22.76
CA LEU A 744 -31.84 -3.78 23.50
C LEU A 744 -31.45 -2.35 23.03
N PRO A 745 -32.35 -1.36 23.13
CA PRO A 745 -32.16 0.06 22.74
C PRO A 745 -30.97 0.79 23.42
N PHE A 746 -30.21 0.10 24.27
CA PHE A 746 -29.16 0.62 25.13
C PHE A 746 -27.79 0.77 24.43
N ARG A 747 -27.38 -0.11 23.50
CA ARG A 747 -26.10 0.08 22.76
C ARG A 747 -26.11 1.36 21.91
N ARG A 748 -27.29 1.76 21.40
CA ARG A 748 -27.49 3.05 20.73
C ARG A 748 -27.34 4.25 21.67
N SER A 749 -27.54 4.09 22.98
CA SER A 749 -27.39 5.19 23.94
C SER A 749 -25.93 5.46 24.29
N ALA A 750 -25.05 4.45 24.24
CA ALA A 750 -23.63 4.63 24.59
C ALA A 750 -22.87 5.48 23.56
N VAL A 751 -22.93 5.13 22.28
CA VAL A 751 -22.33 5.94 21.20
C VAL A 751 -22.92 7.35 21.17
N LYS A 752 -24.25 7.48 21.37
CA LYS A 752 -24.91 8.79 21.44
C LYS A 752 -24.43 9.62 22.63
N ALA A 753 -24.24 9.01 23.80
CA ALA A 753 -23.72 9.69 24.98
C ALA A 753 -22.26 10.14 24.75
N ILE A 754 -21.42 9.28 24.18
CA ILE A 754 -20.03 9.60 23.85
C ILE A 754 -19.95 10.78 22.86
N LEU A 755 -20.74 10.76 21.77
CA LEU A 755 -20.76 11.86 20.80
C LEU A 755 -21.27 13.17 21.38
N ARG A 756 -22.16 13.11 22.39
CA ARG A 756 -22.69 14.31 23.04
C ARG A 756 -21.72 14.88 24.06
N ASP A 757 -21.09 14.01 24.86
CA ASP A 757 -20.30 14.39 26.03
C ASP A 757 -18.79 14.48 25.71
N GLY A 758 -18.36 13.95 24.55
CA GLY A 758 -16.97 13.93 24.06
C GLY A 758 -16.68 14.93 22.94
N ARG A 759 -17.34 16.09 22.91
CA ARG A 759 -17.22 17.08 21.81
C ARG A 759 -15.82 17.66 21.63
N HIS A 760 -15.00 17.63 22.67
CA HIS A 760 -13.60 18.11 22.67
C HIS A 760 -12.62 17.11 22.05
N MET A 761 -13.07 15.91 21.67
CA MET A 761 -12.26 14.84 21.08
C MET A 761 -12.84 14.38 19.74
N ASP A 762 -11.96 13.94 18.84
CA ASP A 762 -12.40 13.33 17.58
C ASP A 762 -13.01 11.96 17.86
N VAL A 763 -14.16 11.67 17.25
CA VAL A 763 -14.83 10.37 17.43
C VAL A 763 -15.08 9.73 16.07
N LEU A 764 -14.48 8.57 15.83
CA LEU A 764 -14.74 7.74 14.66
C LEU A 764 -15.70 6.62 15.02
N VAL A 765 -16.81 6.53 14.30
CA VAL A 765 -17.74 5.41 14.35
C VAL A 765 -17.53 4.55 13.10
N VAL A 766 -17.02 3.34 13.30
CA VAL A 766 -16.73 2.37 12.23
C VAL A 766 -18.01 1.61 11.88
N ALA A 767 -18.39 1.59 10.60
CA ALA A 767 -19.61 0.92 10.16
C ALA A 767 -19.46 -0.60 10.06
N ASP A 768 -20.56 -1.30 10.34
CA ASP A 768 -20.69 -2.72 10.03
C ASP A 768 -20.68 -2.92 8.49
N LEU A 769 -20.06 -4.01 8.02
CA LEU A 769 -20.07 -4.36 6.59
C LEU A 769 -21.47 -4.83 6.18
N ARG A 770 -21.81 -4.63 4.91
CA ARG A 770 -22.95 -5.33 4.30
C ARG A 770 -22.67 -6.82 4.38
N ARG A 771 -23.59 -7.58 4.99
CA ARG A 771 -23.60 -9.05 4.89
C ARG A 771 -24.14 -9.45 3.53
#